data_AF-A0A522FT72-F1
#
_entry.id   AF-A0A522FT72-F1
#
_cell.length_a   1.000
_cell.length_b   1.000
_cell.length_c   1.000
_cell.angle_alpha   90.00
_cell.angle_beta   90.00
_cell.angle_gamma   90.00
#
_symmetry.space_group_name_H-M   'P 1'
#
loop_
_entity.id
_entity.type
_entity.pdbx_description
1 polymer ?
#
loop_
_entity_poly.entity_id
_entity_poly.type
_entity_poly.pdbx_seq_one_letter_code
_entity_poly.pdbx_strand_id
1 'polypeptide(L)'
;MKKFYIYPLWLRIWHWFNVLLFLILILSGISLHYSDSGSLFVPFKIAMSAHNIAGALLSLIYVYYIIFNIATGNIKYYIPVIKGILKKIVKQLKFYLMGIFNQDKHPFHQDDKQKFNPMQQISYIGVMFILMPLIIISGWLLMFPEFAPTEFFGMGGIWPMAILHITVGFFLSLFMFVHIYLGTTGKTLGELYKSMINGWHLSEEIEEPVLQPEPAKTDGTTGKKHLFPIVFYNPITMAGVLVAIVSLLIIVFLIIIEFLSTDLQNPYVGIVTFIILPSFLIFGLILIALGAIRENRRILRMKQGRKALPIIDLNNPKYQITTLVFTVGTFLLILLSAFGSFQAYEYTDSDEFCGTVCHKVMAPEYTAYKESPHSRVGCVKCHIGSGASWYVRSKLSGMYQIYAVLFEKYHKPIPSPVENLRPAQETCEQCHWPKHFYSDKKVEYNLYNSNEDNSETKITMLIFVGGGNKELGNTSGIHYNMNLANEVTYIASDRTRQTIPWVKVKSLVTGKETLYKSLDDKLPDEMVNPENMRRLDCIDCHNRPSHVYDQPNKRINSYLSVNKIDKTLPYIKSLAIQSVETYATRRNTAYRDINNYVWNFYKQNFANIAETRQSDINRSIAAINQLYQKSYFPDMKVNWKNFPNNIGHLYSKGCFRCHDDRHVSPDGKVISKDCNLCHKIIAQKAPGKELEENSNGLKFAHPGGIDRMVNKNYCPDCHASEGITKMKFNK
;
A
#
# COMPACT_ATOMS: atom_id res chain seq x y z
N MET A 1 -33.69 -35.15 -44.06
CA MET A 1 -33.27 -34.67 -42.71
C MET A 1 -33.78 -35.63 -41.64
N LYS A 2 -32.87 -36.29 -40.92
CA LYS A 2 -33.24 -37.27 -39.89
C LYS A 2 -33.29 -36.59 -38.52
N LYS A 3 -34.36 -36.82 -37.75
CA LYS A 3 -34.49 -36.31 -36.38
C LYS A 3 -33.96 -37.36 -35.42
N PHE A 4 -32.98 -36.98 -34.61
CA PHE A 4 -32.42 -37.83 -33.56
C PHE A 4 -32.78 -37.29 -32.18
N TYR A 5 -33.18 -38.18 -31.28
CA TYR A 5 -33.44 -37.82 -29.89
C TYR A 5 -32.14 -37.91 -29.08
N ILE A 6 -31.48 -36.76 -28.92
CA ILE A 6 -30.11 -36.70 -28.38
C ILE A 6 -30.09 -36.30 -26.90
N TYR A 7 -31.03 -35.44 -26.46
CA TYR A 7 -31.04 -34.88 -25.11
C TYR A 7 -32.27 -35.34 -24.31
N PRO A 8 -32.10 -36.31 -23.38
CA PRO A 8 -33.20 -36.80 -22.56
C PRO A 8 -33.77 -35.71 -21.66
N LEU A 9 -35.04 -35.86 -21.25
CA LEU A 9 -35.78 -34.85 -20.48
C LEU A 9 -35.06 -34.44 -19.19
N TRP A 10 -34.53 -35.42 -18.43
CA TRP A 10 -33.82 -35.16 -17.17
C TRP A 10 -32.59 -34.24 -17.39
N LEU A 11 -31.85 -34.43 -18.49
CA LEU A 11 -30.65 -33.68 -18.81
C LEU A 11 -30.99 -32.23 -19.22
N ARG A 12 -32.13 -32.05 -19.91
CA ARG A 12 -32.63 -30.72 -20.27
C ARG A 12 -33.09 -29.93 -19.04
N ILE A 13 -33.86 -30.56 -18.15
CA ILE A 13 -34.28 -29.93 -16.88
C ILE A 13 -33.05 -29.54 -16.05
N TRP A 14 -32.11 -30.48 -15.91
CA TRP A 14 -30.85 -30.23 -15.23
C TRP A 14 -30.11 -29.02 -15.80
N HIS A 15 -29.95 -28.99 -17.13
CA HIS A 15 -29.22 -27.93 -17.83
C HIS A 15 -29.83 -26.55 -17.57
N TRP A 16 -31.15 -26.38 -17.73
CA TRP A 16 -31.79 -25.08 -17.56
C TRP A 16 -31.76 -24.58 -16.11
N PHE A 17 -31.88 -25.49 -15.15
CA PHE A 17 -31.70 -25.12 -13.73
C PHE A 17 -30.25 -24.74 -13.43
N ASN A 18 -29.29 -25.46 -14.00
CA ASN A 18 -27.87 -25.13 -13.89
C ASN A 18 -27.54 -23.75 -14.49
N VAL A 19 -28.11 -23.42 -15.66
CA VAL A 19 -27.98 -22.09 -16.29
C VAL A 19 -28.48 -20.99 -15.35
N LEU A 20 -29.68 -21.16 -14.77
CA LEU A 20 -30.26 -20.18 -13.85
C LEU A 20 -29.34 -19.93 -12.63
N LEU A 21 -28.87 -20.99 -11.99
CA LEU A 21 -27.99 -20.90 -10.84
C LEU A 21 -26.66 -20.22 -11.17
N PHE A 22 -26.06 -20.56 -12.32
CA PHE A 22 -24.82 -19.93 -12.77
C PHE A 22 -24.97 -18.43 -13.01
N LEU A 23 -26.08 -17.99 -13.62
CA LEU A 23 -26.35 -16.57 -13.81
C LEU A 23 -26.47 -15.84 -12.47
N ILE A 24 -27.16 -16.43 -11.50
CA ILE A 24 -27.27 -15.88 -10.14
C ILE A 24 -25.89 -15.80 -9.48
N LEU A 25 -25.07 -16.86 -9.57
CA LEU A 25 -23.74 -16.92 -8.98
C LEU A 25 -22.77 -15.90 -9.59
N ILE A 26 -22.80 -15.72 -10.91
CA ILE A 26 -21.96 -14.72 -11.60
C ILE A 26 -22.37 -13.31 -11.17
N LEU A 27 -23.66 -12.99 -11.21
CA LEU A 27 -24.17 -11.66 -10.85
C LEU A 27 -23.90 -11.32 -9.38
N SER A 28 -24.21 -12.25 -8.48
CA SER A 28 -23.95 -12.08 -7.05
C SER A 28 -22.46 -12.05 -6.73
N GLY A 29 -21.64 -12.86 -7.39
CA GLY A 29 -20.18 -12.87 -7.23
C GLY A 29 -19.53 -11.55 -7.65
N ILE A 30 -19.93 -10.99 -8.80
CA ILE A 30 -19.50 -9.65 -9.23
C ILE A 30 -19.93 -8.61 -8.18
N SER A 31 -21.17 -8.68 -7.71
CA SER A 31 -21.68 -7.73 -6.72
C SER A 31 -20.91 -7.78 -5.40
N LEU A 32 -20.46 -8.96 -4.95
CA LEU A 32 -19.66 -9.13 -3.73
C LEU A 32 -18.26 -8.49 -3.84
N HIS A 33 -17.69 -8.40 -5.04
CA HIS A 33 -16.38 -7.78 -5.27
C HIS A 33 -16.42 -6.25 -5.37
N TYR A 34 -17.54 -5.67 -5.79
CA TYR A 34 -17.65 -4.24 -6.13
C TYR A 34 -18.71 -3.46 -5.32
N SER A 35 -19.27 -4.04 -4.25
CA SER A 35 -20.27 -3.34 -3.44
C SER A 35 -19.64 -2.30 -2.50
N ASP A 36 -19.72 -1.03 -2.87
CA ASP A 36 -19.66 0.10 -1.92
C ASP A 36 -21.10 0.46 -1.46
N SER A 37 -21.20 1.18 -0.34
CA SER A 37 -22.41 1.64 0.36
C SER A 37 -23.40 2.44 -0.49
N GLY A 38 -23.01 2.92 -1.68
CA GLY A 38 -23.88 3.63 -2.64
C GLY A 38 -24.55 2.77 -3.73
N SER A 39 -24.14 1.50 -3.87
CA SER A 39 -24.58 0.49 -4.85
C SER A 39 -24.46 0.84 -6.35
N LEU A 40 -23.94 -0.09 -7.16
CA LEU A 40 -24.15 -0.07 -8.62
C LEU A 40 -25.15 -1.14 -9.10
N PHE A 41 -25.43 -2.22 -8.34
CA PHE A 41 -26.34 -3.30 -8.79
C PHE A 41 -27.18 -4.00 -7.70
N VAL A 42 -26.60 -4.65 -6.68
CA VAL A 42 -27.35 -5.36 -5.60
C VAL A 42 -26.70 -5.10 -4.24
N PRO A 43 -27.47 -4.83 -3.16
CA PRO A 43 -26.91 -4.68 -1.81
C PRO A 43 -26.12 -5.91 -1.35
N PHE A 44 -24.98 -5.70 -0.68
CA PHE A 44 -24.06 -6.76 -0.25
C PHE A 44 -24.74 -7.94 0.46
N LYS A 45 -25.66 -7.64 1.40
CA LYS A 45 -26.37 -8.69 2.17
C LYS A 45 -27.22 -9.59 1.28
N ILE A 46 -27.88 -9.03 0.27
CA ILE A 46 -28.71 -9.77 -0.68
C ILE A 46 -27.82 -10.59 -1.62
N ALA A 47 -26.74 -9.97 -2.13
CA ALA A 47 -25.77 -10.64 -2.99
C ALA A 47 -25.14 -11.85 -2.28
N MET A 48 -24.70 -11.70 -1.04
CA MET A 48 -24.13 -12.78 -0.23
C MET A 48 -25.10 -13.93 -0.02
N SER A 49 -26.35 -13.63 0.38
CA SER A 49 -27.37 -14.65 0.61
C SER A 49 -27.74 -15.39 -0.68
N ALA A 50 -27.94 -14.66 -1.78
CA ALA A 50 -28.23 -15.26 -3.08
C ALA A 50 -27.07 -16.13 -3.59
N HIS A 51 -25.82 -15.69 -3.40
CA HIS A 51 -24.64 -16.44 -3.80
C HIS A 51 -24.54 -17.77 -3.05
N ASN A 52 -24.68 -17.74 -1.72
CA ASN A 52 -24.55 -18.93 -0.88
C ASN A 52 -25.66 -19.95 -1.18
N ILE A 53 -26.92 -19.49 -1.29
CA ILE A 53 -28.06 -20.36 -1.62
C ILE A 53 -27.88 -20.97 -3.01
N ALA A 54 -27.52 -20.17 -4.01
CA ALA A 54 -27.29 -20.66 -5.36
C ALA A 54 -26.13 -21.65 -5.43
N GLY A 55 -25.05 -21.43 -4.66
CA GLY A 55 -23.90 -22.34 -4.59
C GLY A 55 -24.24 -23.68 -3.95
N ALA A 56 -25.05 -23.67 -2.88
CA ALA A 56 -25.55 -24.90 -2.25
C ALA A 56 -26.46 -25.69 -3.20
N LEU A 57 -27.41 -25.02 -3.87
CA LEU A 57 -28.28 -25.64 -4.87
C LEU A 57 -27.47 -26.17 -6.07
N LEU A 58 -26.43 -25.45 -6.50
CA LEU A 58 -25.53 -25.86 -7.57
C LEU A 58 -24.79 -27.15 -7.19
N SER A 59 -24.36 -27.27 -5.94
CA SER A 59 -23.70 -28.47 -5.41
C SER A 59 -24.63 -29.69 -5.47
N LEU A 60 -25.89 -29.53 -5.04
CA LEU A 60 -26.89 -30.60 -5.07
C LEU A 60 -27.20 -31.05 -6.49
N ILE A 61 -27.41 -30.10 -7.41
CA ILE A 61 -27.74 -30.43 -8.79
C ILE A 61 -26.55 -30.99 -9.57
N TYR A 62 -25.32 -30.64 -9.19
CA TYR A 62 -24.10 -31.26 -9.72
C TYR A 62 -23.98 -32.72 -9.30
N VAL A 63 -24.26 -33.06 -8.04
CA VAL A 63 -24.32 -34.45 -7.57
C VAL A 63 -25.39 -35.25 -8.32
N TYR A 64 -26.59 -34.67 -8.49
CA TYR A 64 -27.66 -35.26 -9.31
C TYR A 64 -27.18 -35.58 -10.74
N TYR A 65 -26.46 -34.65 -11.38
CA TYR A 65 -25.90 -34.86 -12.71
C TYR A 65 -24.93 -36.02 -12.78
N ILE A 66 -24.01 -36.13 -11.81
CA ILE A 66 -23.03 -37.23 -11.79
C ILE A 66 -23.74 -38.58 -11.66
N ILE A 67 -24.67 -38.71 -10.71
CA ILE A 67 -25.42 -39.95 -10.47
C ILE A 67 -26.22 -40.35 -11.72
N PHE A 68 -26.98 -39.43 -12.31
CA PHE A 68 -27.81 -39.73 -13.47
C PHE A 68 -26.99 -39.97 -14.75
N ASN A 69 -25.83 -39.31 -14.93
CA ASN A 69 -24.95 -39.60 -16.07
C ASN A 69 -24.40 -41.02 -16.04
N ILE A 70 -24.06 -41.51 -14.85
CA ILE A 70 -23.57 -42.87 -14.63
C ILE A 70 -24.73 -43.86 -14.79
N ALA A 71 -25.84 -43.65 -14.08
CA ALA A 71 -26.99 -44.56 -14.08
C ALA A 71 -27.63 -44.73 -15.47
N THR A 72 -27.66 -43.68 -16.29
CA THR A 72 -28.23 -43.73 -17.65
C THR A 72 -27.21 -44.11 -18.74
N GLY A 73 -25.94 -44.32 -18.37
CA GLY A 73 -24.86 -44.61 -19.32
C GLY A 73 -24.54 -43.45 -20.28
N ASN A 74 -25.00 -42.23 -19.99
CA ASN A 74 -24.78 -41.04 -20.83
C ASN A 74 -23.32 -40.54 -20.75
N ILE A 75 -22.55 -40.99 -19.75
CA ILE A 75 -21.14 -40.65 -19.58
C ILE A 75 -20.27 -41.04 -20.79
N LYS A 76 -20.65 -42.08 -21.55
CA LYS A 76 -19.93 -42.58 -22.73
C LYS A 76 -19.74 -41.52 -23.83
N TYR A 77 -20.62 -40.52 -23.89
CA TYR A 77 -20.56 -39.47 -24.91
C TYR A 77 -19.51 -38.38 -24.59
N TYR A 78 -19.05 -38.29 -23.34
CA TYR A 78 -18.05 -37.32 -22.91
C TYR A 78 -16.62 -37.80 -23.13
N ILE A 79 -16.39 -39.12 -23.19
CA ILE A 79 -15.05 -39.73 -23.30
C ILE A 79 -14.53 -39.58 -24.75
N PRO A 80 -13.43 -38.85 -24.98
CA PRO A 80 -12.90 -38.66 -26.34
C PRO A 80 -12.07 -39.85 -26.81
N VAL A 81 -12.09 -40.11 -28.13
CA VAL A 81 -11.21 -41.10 -28.76
C VAL A 81 -9.80 -40.53 -28.88
N ILE A 82 -8.84 -41.06 -28.11
CA ILE A 82 -7.46 -40.55 -27.99
C ILE A 82 -6.71 -40.56 -29.34
N LYS A 83 -7.00 -41.51 -30.22
CA LYS A 83 -6.33 -41.65 -31.52
C LYS A 83 -6.60 -40.44 -32.43
N GLY A 84 -5.55 -39.65 -32.68
CA GLY A 84 -5.58 -38.49 -33.58
C GLY A 84 -6.27 -37.25 -32.99
N ILE A 85 -6.43 -37.17 -31.67
CA ILE A 85 -7.19 -36.11 -31.00
C ILE A 85 -6.63 -34.71 -31.26
N LEU A 86 -5.31 -34.53 -31.22
CA LEU A 86 -4.65 -33.23 -31.51
C LEU A 86 -4.97 -32.72 -32.91
N LYS A 87 -4.93 -33.59 -33.93
CA LYS A 87 -5.27 -33.22 -35.31
C LYS A 87 -6.74 -32.82 -35.44
N LYS A 88 -7.64 -33.50 -34.73
CA LYS A 88 -9.07 -33.16 -34.69
C LYS A 88 -9.33 -31.83 -33.96
N ILE A 89 -8.65 -31.58 -32.83
CA ILE A 89 -8.71 -30.31 -32.10
C ILE A 89 -8.24 -29.17 -32.98
N VAL A 90 -7.07 -29.29 -33.62
CA VAL A 90 -6.54 -28.25 -34.51
C VAL A 90 -7.47 -27.99 -35.69
N LYS A 91 -8.08 -29.03 -36.28
CA LYS A 91 -9.08 -28.88 -37.35
C LYS A 91 -10.33 -28.12 -36.86
N GLN A 92 -10.81 -28.43 -35.66
CA GLN A 92 -11.98 -27.79 -35.06
C GLN A 92 -11.69 -26.33 -34.64
N LEU A 93 -10.50 -26.07 -34.07
CA LEU A 93 -10.03 -24.75 -33.70
C LEU A 93 -9.86 -23.86 -34.94
N LYS A 94 -9.25 -24.39 -36.00
CA LYS A 94 -9.13 -23.70 -37.30
C LYS A 94 -10.49 -23.33 -37.88
N PHE A 95 -11.48 -24.22 -37.72
CA PHE A 95 -12.85 -23.95 -38.14
C PHE A 95 -13.49 -22.82 -37.32
N TYR A 96 -13.51 -22.89 -35.99
CA TYR A 96 -14.15 -21.86 -35.16
C TYR A 96 -13.43 -20.49 -35.21
N LEU A 97 -12.12 -20.47 -35.42
CA LEU A 97 -11.36 -19.22 -35.55
C LEU A 97 -11.40 -18.60 -36.95
N MET A 98 -11.58 -19.40 -38.00
CA MET A 98 -11.46 -18.94 -39.39
C MET A 98 -12.50 -19.53 -40.34
N GLY A 99 -12.74 -20.84 -40.27
CA GLY A 99 -13.63 -21.54 -41.21
C GLY A 99 -15.10 -21.15 -41.11
N ILE A 100 -15.59 -20.83 -39.91
CA ILE A 100 -16.97 -20.37 -39.69
C ILE A 100 -17.26 -19.07 -40.45
N PHE A 101 -16.28 -18.19 -40.52
CA PHE A 101 -16.39 -16.90 -41.21
C PHE A 101 -16.22 -17.04 -42.74
N ASN A 102 -15.55 -18.11 -43.19
CA ASN A 102 -15.44 -18.46 -44.61
C ASN A 102 -16.61 -19.31 -45.14
N GLN A 103 -17.65 -19.54 -44.31
CA GLN A 103 -18.76 -20.45 -44.62
C GLN A 103 -18.31 -21.89 -44.95
N ASP A 104 -17.18 -22.33 -44.38
CA ASP A 104 -16.73 -23.71 -44.54
C ASP A 104 -17.77 -24.67 -43.92
N LYS A 105 -17.86 -25.91 -44.42
CA LYS A 105 -18.70 -26.94 -43.78
C LYS A 105 -18.13 -27.31 -42.40
N HIS A 106 -19.01 -27.40 -41.40
CA HIS A 106 -18.59 -27.77 -40.04
C HIS A 106 -17.86 -29.13 -40.06
N PRO A 107 -16.64 -29.25 -39.49
CA PRO A 107 -15.78 -30.42 -39.68
C PRO A 107 -16.23 -31.68 -38.92
N PHE A 108 -17.33 -31.58 -38.17
CA PHE A 108 -17.91 -32.63 -37.33
C PHE A 108 -19.43 -32.67 -37.51
N HIS A 109 -20.00 -33.86 -37.73
CA HIS A 109 -21.44 -34.09 -37.86
C HIS A 109 -21.93 -34.89 -36.65
N GLN A 110 -23.05 -34.48 -36.05
CA GLN A 110 -23.65 -35.18 -34.91
C GLN A 110 -24.44 -36.39 -35.40
N ASP A 111 -24.24 -37.55 -34.76
CA ASP A 111 -25.00 -38.77 -34.97
C ASP A 111 -25.35 -39.46 -33.63
N ASP A 112 -26.11 -40.55 -33.67
CA ASP A 112 -26.54 -41.30 -32.47
C ASP A 112 -25.37 -41.85 -31.62
N LYS A 113 -24.16 -41.93 -32.20
CA LYS A 113 -22.95 -42.47 -31.58
C LYS A 113 -22.02 -41.38 -31.07
N GLN A 114 -22.05 -40.16 -31.63
CA GLN A 114 -21.17 -39.05 -31.28
C GLN A 114 -21.93 -37.73 -31.12
N LYS A 115 -22.29 -37.40 -29.87
CA LYS A 115 -23.04 -36.17 -29.52
C LYS A 115 -22.21 -34.89 -29.59
N PHE A 116 -20.91 -34.98 -29.34
CA PHE A 116 -20.05 -33.81 -29.11
C PHE A 116 -18.81 -33.87 -30.00
N ASN A 117 -18.40 -32.69 -30.50
CA ASN A 117 -17.12 -32.60 -31.19
C ASN A 117 -15.95 -32.78 -30.20
N PRO A 118 -14.74 -33.15 -30.65
CA PRO A 118 -13.61 -33.41 -29.75
C PRO A 118 -13.22 -32.24 -28.84
N MET A 119 -13.43 -30.99 -29.27
CA MET A 119 -13.16 -29.80 -28.46
C MET A 119 -14.22 -29.63 -27.36
N GLN A 120 -15.49 -29.88 -27.68
CA GLN A 120 -16.60 -29.92 -26.72
C GLN A 120 -16.42 -31.04 -25.69
N GLN A 121 -16.00 -32.24 -26.11
CA GLN A 121 -15.73 -33.36 -25.18
C GLN A 121 -14.66 -32.99 -24.15
N ILE A 122 -13.53 -32.45 -24.58
CA ILE A 122 -12.45 -32.02 -23.69
C ILE A 122 -12.92 -30.86 -22.79
N SER A 123 -13.63 -29.89 -23.36
CA SER A 123 -14.14 -28.74 -22.61
C SER A 123 -15.13 -29.18 -21.53
N TYR A 124 -16.07 -30.07 -21.86
CA TYR A 124 -17.03 -30.59 -20.89
C TYR A 124 -16.38 -31.49 -19.84
N ILE A 125 -15.35 -32.27 -20.18
CA ILE A 125 -14.57 -33.00 -19.17
C ILE A 125 -13.89 -32.02 -18.21
N GLY A 126 -13.16 -31.03 -18.75
CA GLY A 126 -12.44 -30.06 -17.92
C GLY A 126 -13.39 -29.23 -17.05
N VAL A 127 -14.48 -28.73 -17.62
CA VAL A 127 -15.47 -27.94 -16.88
C VAL A 127 -16.18 -28.80 -15.85
N MET A 128 -16.78 -29.92 -16.25
CA MET A 128 -17.65 -30.68 -15.36
C MET A 128 -16.89 -31.51 -14.34
N PHE A 129 -15.69 -32.00 -14.62
CA PHE A 129 -14.98 -32.93 -13.72
C PHE A 129 -13.72 -32.34 -13.09
N ILE A 130 -13.31 -31.12 -13.46
CA ILE A 130 -12.19 -30.40 -12.83
C ILE A 130 -12.67 -29.08 -12.24
N LEU A 131 -13.16 -28.15 -13.06
CA LEU A 131 -13.52 -26.80 -12.60
C LEU A 131 -14.74 -26.80 -11.67
N MET A 132 -15.78 -27.58 -11.99
CA MET A 132 -16.99 -27.69 -11.16
C MET A 132 -16.71 -28.22 -9.75
N PRO A 133 -15.96 -29.34 -9.56
CA PRO A 133 -15.52 -29.75 -8.23
C PRO A 133 -14.72 -28.68 -7.50
N LEU A 134 -13.77 -28.01 -8.17
CA LEU A 134 -12.92 -27.00 -7.55
C LEU A 134 -13.71 -25.77 -7.09
N ILE A 135 -14.67 -25.26 -7.87
CA ILE A 135 -15.51 -24.13 -7.46
C ILE A 135 -16.43 -24.49 -6.31
N ILE A 136 -16.97 -25.72 -6.30
CA ILE A 136 -17.82 -26.22 -5.23
C ILE A 136 -17.00 -26.35 -3.94
N ILE A 137 -15.87 -27.04 -3.97
CA ILE A 137 -15.02 -27.26 -2.78
C ILE A 137 -14.55 -25.92 -2.22
N SER A 138 -13.99 -25.04 -3.06
CA SER A 138 -13.55 -23.72 -2.61
C SER A 138 -14.70 -22.86 -2.08
N GLY A 139 -15.90 -22.94 -2.68
CA GLY A 139 -17.09 -22.23 -2.21
C GLY A 139 -17.57 -22.69 -0.84
N TRP A 140 -17.61 -24.01 -0.60
CA TRP A 140 -17.95 -24.56 0.71
C TRP A 140 -16.93 -24.17 1.79
N LEU A 141 -15.63 -24.18 1.47
CA LEU A 141 -14.58 -23.76 2.40
C LEU A 141 -14.63 -22.25 2.73
N LEU A 142 -15.08 -21.41 1.80
CA LEU A 142 -15.30 -19.98 2.06
C LEU A 142 -16.58 -19.71 2.83
N MET A 143 -17.62 -20.52 2.62
CA MET A 143 -18.89 -20.43 3.34
C MET A 143 -18.75 -20.93 4.79
N PHE A 144 -17.90 -21.94 5.01
CA PHE A 144 -17.58 -22.51 6.32
C PHE A 144 -16.07 -22.49 6.57
N PRO A 145 -15.51 -21.30 6.90
CA PRO A 145 -14.07 -21.12 7.04
C PRO A 145 -13.43 -21.97 8.16
N GLU A 146 -14.24 -22.47 9.09
CA GLU A 146 -13.82 -23.42 10.13
C GLU A 146 -13.33 -24.78 9.60
N PHE A 147 -13.71 -25.16 8.39
CA PHE A 147 -13.19 -26.35 7.71
C PHE A 147 -11.97 -26.06 6.83
N ALA A 148 -11.62 -24.78 6.65
CA ALA A 148 -10.41 -24.43 5.93
C ALA A 148 -9.18 -24.76 6.80
N PRO A 149 -8.09 -25.28 6.21
CA PRO A 149 -6.86 -25.49 6.96
C PRO A 149 -6.37 -24.17 7.56
N THR A 150 -5.79 -24.20 8.76
CA THR A 150 -5.27 -22.99 9.42
C THR A 150 -4.16 -22.34 8.61
N GLU A 151 -3.31 -23.17 8.00
CA GLU A 151 -2.23 -22.76 7.10
C GLU A 151 -2.22 -23.64 5.84
N PHE A 152 -1.92 -23.02 4.70
CA PHE A 152 -1.77 -23.70 3.42
C PHE A 152 -0.61 -23.06 2.64
N PHE A 153 0.47 -23.81 2.44
CA PHE A 153 1.74 -23.31 1.88
C PHE A 153 2.27 -22.04 2.57
N GLY A 154 2.19 -21.96 3.90
CA GLY A 154 2.70 -20.82 4.69
C GLY A 154 1.82 -19.55 4.64
N MET A 155 0.68 -19.60 3.95
CA MET A 155 -0.36 -18.56 3.99
C MET A 155 -1.50 -18.98 4.92
N GLY A 156 -2.23 -18.01 5.48
CA GLY A 156 -3.48 -18.31 6.20
C GLY A 156 -4.47 -19.01 5.26
N GLY A 157 -4.98 -20.19 5.63
CA GLY A 157 -5.56 -21.12 4.65
C GLY A 157 -6.87 -20.69 3.99
N ILE A 158 -7.51 -19.60 4.43
CA ILE A 158 -8.66 -18.98 3.75
C ILE A 158 -8.22 -18.31 2.44
N TRP A 159 -7.05 -17.67 2.43
CA TRP A 159 -6.58 -16.86 1.29
C TRP A 159 -6.39 -17.69 0.01
N PRO A 160 -5.75 -18.87 0.06
CA PRO A 160 -5.64 -19.76 -1.10
C PRO A 160 -7.00 -20.24 -1.62
N MET A 161 -7.98 -20.47 -0.75
CA MET A 161 -9.33 -20.86 -1.16
C MET A 161 -10.06 -19.72 -1.87
N ALA A 162 -9.89 -18.48 -1.40
CA ALA A 162 -10.42 -17.29 -2.06
C ALA A 162 -9.83 -17.11 -3.47
N ILE A 163 -8.49 -17.23 -3.61
CA ILE A 163 -7.82 -17.16 -4.91
C ILE A 163 -8.34 -18.25 -5.85
N LEU A 164 -8.42 -19.50 -5.36
CA LEU A 164 -8.91 -20.63 -6.15
C LEU A 164 -10.34 -20.40 -6.62
N HIS A 165 -11.22 -19.95 -5.71
CA HIS A 165 -12.63 -19.71 -6.01
C HIS A 165 -12.81 -18.64 -7.09
N ILE A 166 -12.11 -17.50 -6.96
CA ILE A 166 -12.18 -16.41 -7.93
C ILE A 166 -11.62 -16.84 -9.28
N THR A 167 -10.47 -17.54 -9.28
CA THR A 167 -9.81 -18.01 -10.50
C THR A 167 -10.68 -19.00 -11.28
N VAL A 168 -11.23 -20.00 -10.58
CA VAL A 168 -12.11 -20.99 -11.21
C VAL A 168 -13.43 -20.36 -11.64
N GLY A 169 -13.99 -19.45 -10.84
CA GLY A 169 -15.20 -18.69 -11.16
C GLY A 169 -15.04 -17.85 -12.43
N PHE A 170 -13.87 -17.24 -12.61
CA PHE A 170 -13.50 -16.52 -13.84
C PHE A 170 -13.48 -17.45 -15.06
N PHE A 171 -12.79 -18.60 -14.98
CA PHE A 171 -12.73 -19.56 -16.10
C PHE A 171 -14.11 -20.12 -16.45
N LEU A 172 -14.94 -20.42 -15.45
CA LEU A 172 -16.31 -20.88 -15.67
C LEU A 172 -17.21 -19.79 -16.28
N SER A 173 -17.03 -18.53 -15.88
CA SER A 173 -17.72 -17.39 -16.48
C SER A 173 -17.32 -17.21 -17.95
N LEU A 174 -16.02 -17.28 -18.25
CA LEU A 174 -15.50 -17.23 -19.61
C LEU A 174 -16.06 -18.38 -20.46
N PHE A 175 -16.06 -19.59 -19.91
CA PHE A 175 -16.67 -20.75 -20.56
C PHE A 175 -18.15 -20.51 -20.85
N MET A 176 -18.92 -19.94 -19.92
CA MET A 176 -20.34 -19.62 -20.13
C MET A 176 -20.53 -18.68 -21.33
N PHE A 177 -19.76 -17.58 -21.42
CA PHE A 177 -19.83 -16.66 -22.56
C PHE A 177 -19.50 -17.33 -23.88
N VAL A 178 -18.42 -18.11 -23.93
CA VAL A 178 -18.02 -18.85 -25.13
C VAL A 178 -19.07 -19.91 -25.50
N HIS A 179 -19.62 -20.62 -24.51
CA HIS A 179 -20.63 -21.65 -24.69
C HIS A 179 -21.93 -21.07 -25.27
N ILE A 180 -22.40 -19.94 -24.75
CA ILE A 180 -23.55 -19.21 -25.29
C ILE A 180 -23.25 -18.79 -26.72
N TYR A 181 -22.09 -18.19 -27.00
CA TYR A 181 -21.71 -17.80 -28.37
C TYR A 181 -21.73 -18.99 -29.34
N LEU A 182 -21.12 -20.12 -28.97
CA LEU A 182 -21.12 -21.34 -29.78
C LEU A 182 -22.54 -21.93 -29.96
N GLY A 183 -23.46 -21.67 -29.02
CA GLY A 183 -24.87 -21.99 -29.19
C GLY A 183 -25.54 -21.24 -30.34
N THR A 184 -25.01 -20.08 -30.73
CA THR A 184 -25.54 -19.27 -31.85
C THR A 184 -25.00 -19.68 -33.22
N THR A 185 -23.98 -20.57 -33.27
CA THR A 185 -23.30 -20.94 -34.52
C THR A 185 -24.00 -22.05 -35.31
N GLY A 186 -25.28 -22.31 -35.04
CA GLY A 186 -26.12 -23.19 -35.86
C GLY A 186 -26.49 -22.54 -37.20
N LYS A 187 -27.24 -23.23 -38.07
CA LYS A 187 -27.70 -22.62 -39.35
C LYS A 187 -28.62 -21.43 -39.12
N THR A 188 -29.32 -21.44 -37.98
CA THR A 188 -30.04 -20.28 -37.45
C THR A 188 -29.65 -20.05 -36.00
N LEU A 189 -29.73 -18.79 -35.54
CA LEU A 189 -29.36 -18.38 -34.17
C LEU A 189 -30.03 -19.22 -33.06
N GLY A 190 -31.19 -19.81 -33.35
CA GLY A 190 -31.99 -20.58 -32.39
C GLY A 190 -31.94 -22.10 -32.55
N GLU A 191 -31.31 -22.64 -33.59
CA GLU A 191 -31.42 -24.08 -33.93
C GLU A 191 -30.84 -24.98 -32.83
N LEU A 192 -29.62 -24.67 -32.37
CA LEU A 192 -28.95 -25.45 -31.32
C LEU A 192 -29.67 -25.30 -29.97
N TYR A 193 -30.18 -24.10 -29.65
CA TYR A 193 -30.98 -23.91 -28.44
C TYR A 193 -32.31 -24.67 -28.47
N LYS A 194 -32.98 -24.73 -29.63
CA LYS A 194 -34.21 -25.51 -29.80
C LYS A 194 -33.97 -26.98 -29.47
N SER A 195 -32.81 -27.54 -29.83
CA SER A 195 -32.47 -28.92 -29.49
C SER A 195 -32.35 -29.17 -27.98
N MET A 196 -31.89 -28.18 -27.20
CA MET A 196 -31.87 -28.24 -25.73
C MET A 196 -33.23 -27.99 -25.09
N ILE A 197 -34.18 -27.39 -25.81
CA ILE A 197 -35.56 -27.22 -25.35
C ILE A 197 -36.40 -28.47 -25.62
N ASN A 198 -36.37 -29.00 -26.85
CA ASN A 198 -37.26 -30.09 -27.27
C ASN A 198 -36.61 -31.48 -27.25
N GLY A 199 -35.28 -31.57 -27.16
CA GLY A 199 -34.51 -32.83 -27.12
C GLY A 199 -34.13 -33.42 -28.48
N TRP A 200 -34.58 -32.82 -29.58
CA TRP A 200 -34.43 -33.33 -30.93
C TRP A 200 -33.38 -32.53 -31.72
N HIS A 201 -32.45 -33.24 -32.35
CA HIS A 201 -31.47 -32.68 -33.27
C HIS A 201 -31.82 -33.05 -34.71
N LEU A 202 -31.56 -32.13 -35.64
CA LEU A 202 -31.80 -32.30 -37.07
C LEU A 202 -30.47 -32.56 -37.77
N SER A 203 -30.23 -33.78 -38.26
CA SER A 203 -29.07 -34.04 -39.13
C SER A 203 -29.47 -33.94 -40.61
N GLU A 204 -28.55 -33.46 -41.43
CA GLU A 204 -28.60 -33.69 -42.87
C GLU A 204 -28.37 -35.19 -43.15
N GLU A 205 -29.07 -35.73 -44.15
CA GLU A 205 -28.74 -37.04 -44.70
C GLU A 205 -27.42 -36.93 -45.45
N ILE A 206 -26.58 -37.96 -45.30
CA ILE A 206 -25.41 -38.14 -46.15
C ILE A 206 -25.97 -38.48 -47.53
N GLU A 207 -26.03 -37.51 -48.45
CA GLU A 207 -25.97 -37.85 -49.86
C GLU A 207 -24.62 -38.55 -50.06
N GLU A 208 -24.65 -39.84 -50.42
CA GLU A 208 -23.47 -40.51 -50.93
C GLU A 208 -22.89 -39.63 -52.05
N PRO A 209 -21.56 -39.42 -52.07
CA PRO A 209 -20.97 -38.60 -53.09
C PRO A 209 -21.20 -39.28 -54.44
N VAL A 210 -22.17 -38.77 -55.22
CA VAL A 210 -22.16 -38.95 -56.67
C VAL A 210 -20.81 -38.39 -57.11
N LEU A 211 -19.98 -39.26 -57.69
CA LEU A 211 -18.72 -38.91 -58.34
C LEU A 211 -18.99 -37.79 -59.36
N GLN A 212 -18.89 -36.55 -58.92
CA GLN A 212 -18.68 -35.42 -59.80
C GLN A 212 -17.18 -35.32 -60.06
N PRO A 213 -16.73 -35.24 -61.32
CA PRO A 213 -15.32 -35.03 -61.61
C PRO A 213 -14.85 -33.77 -60.88
N GLU A 214 -13.67 -33.86 -60.25
CA GLU A 214 -13.01 -32.73 -59.60
C GLU A 214 -13.08 -31.49 -60.51
N PRO A 215 -13.56 -30.34 -60.03
CA PRO A 215 -13.41 -29.11 -60.79
C PRO A 215 -11.91 -28.88 -60.99
N ALA A 216 -11.54 -28.71 -62.27
CA ALA A 216 -10.17 -28.42 -62.68
C ALA A 216 -9.57 -27.35 -61.77
N LYS A 217 -8.39 -27.64 -61.21
CA LYS A 217 -7.56 -26.67 -60.50
C LYS A 217 -7.29 -25.53 -61.48
N THR A 218 -8.06 -24.46 -61.38
CA THR A 218 -7.68 -23.18 -61.96
C THR A 218 -6.42 -22.73 -61.26
N ASP A 219 -5.32 -22.69 -62.00
CA ASP A 219 -4.07 -22.05 -61.62
C ASP A 219 -4.34 -20.56 -61.35
N GLY A 220 -4.72 -20.28 -60.11
CA GLY A 220 -4.95 -18.95 -59.58
C GLY A 220 -3.86 -18.65 -58.57
N THR A 221 -2.80 -17.99 -59.03
CA THR A 221 -1.75 -17.30 -58.27
C THR A 221 -1.84 -17.41 -56.75
N THR A 222 -0.82 -18.02 -56.13
CA THR A 222 -0.58 -18.18 -54.69
C THR A 222 -0.39 -16.84 -53.97
N GLY A 223 -1.40 -15.99 -53.94
CA GLY A 223 -1.48 -14.87 -53.00
C GLY A 223 -1.64 -15.41 -51.59
N LYS A 224 -0.63 -15.25 -50.72
CA LYS A 224 -0.71 -15.63 -49.31
C LYS A 224 -2.01 -15.08 -48.70
N LYS A 225 -2.92 -15.95 -48.25
CA LYS A 225 -4.17 -15.54 -47.59
C LYS A 225 -3.83 -14.84 -46.27
N HIS A 226 -3.89 -13.51 -46.25
CA HIS A 226 -3.69 -12.70 -45.05
C HIS A 226 -4.88 -12.85 -44.08
N LEU A 227 -4.56 -13.09 -42.81
CA LEU A 227 -5.52 -13.33 -41.71
C LEU A 227 -6.22 -12.03 -41.28
N PHE A 228 -5.47 -10.93 -41.23
CA PHE A 228 -5.98 -9.59 -40.88
C PHE A 228 -6.11 -8.70 -42.13
N PRO A 229 -6.77 -7.54 -42.04
CA PRO A 229 -6.70 -6.50 -43.05
C PRO A 229 -5.25 -6.11 -43.36
N ILE A 230 -4.97 -5.78 -44.64
CA ILE A 230 -3.62 -5.43 -45.15
C ILE A 230 -2.99 -4.28 -44.33
N VAL A 231 -3.84 -3.41 -43.77
CA VAL A 231 -3.47 -2.27 -42.93
C VAL A 231 -2.57 -2.65 -41.74
N PHE A 232 -2.70 -3.88 -41.19
CA PHE A 232 -1.88 -4.34 -40.07
C PHE A 232 -0.54 -4.99 -40.50
N TYR A 233 -0.33 -5.22 -41.81
CA TYR A 233 0.89 -5.83 -42.34
C TYR A 233 1.91 -4.77 -42.76
N ASN A 234 2.43 -4.04 -41.77
CA ASN A 234 3.47 -3.04 -41.97
C ASN A 234 4.55 -3.17 -40.87
N PRO A 235 5.79 -2.73 -41.12
CA PRO A 235 6.90 -2.90 -40.17
C PRO A 235 6.64 -2.26 -38.79
N ILE A 236 5.91 -1.14 -38.75
CA ILE A 236 5.62 -0.41 -37.50
C ILE A 236 4.65 -1.21 -36.64
N THR A 237 3.58 -1.75 -37.25
CA THR A 237 2.64 -2.63 -36.56
C THR A 237 3.31 -3.91 -36.10
N MET A 238 4.20 -4.52 -36.91
CA MET A 238 4.94 -5.72 -36.50
C MET A 238 5.88 -5.46 -35.32
N ALA A 239 6.59 -4.33 -35.33
CA ALA A 239 7.43 -3.91 -34.21
C ALA A 239 6.60 -3.68 -32.94
N GLY A 240 5.43 -3.02 -33.07
CA GLY A 240 4.51 -2.81 -31.95
C GLY A 240 3.98 -4.11 -31.36
N VAL A 241 3.60 -5.09 -32.19
CA VAL A 241 3.18 -6.43 -31.75
C VAL A 241 4.31 -7.13 -31.00
N LEU A 242 5.54 -7.09 -31.53
CA LEU A 242 6.70 -7.71 -30.88
C LEU A 242 6.95 -7.11 -29.49
N VAL A 243 6.99 -5.78 -29.40
CA VAL A 243 7.20 -5.06 -28.14
C VAL A 243 6.10 -5.39 -27.13
N ALA A 244 4.82 -5.39 -27.56
CA ALA A 244 3.69 -5.69 -26.69
C ALA A 244 3.74 -7.14 -26.16
N ILE A 245 3.98 -8.13 -27.02
CA ILE A 245 4.04 -9.54 -26.62
C ILE A 245 5.22 -9.80 -25.69
N VAL A 246 6.41 -9.31 -26.02
CA VAL A 246 7.61 -9.50 -25.18
C VAL A 246 7.40 -8.84 -23.82
N SER A 247 6.88 -7.60 -23.78
CA SER A 247 6.60 -6.91 -22.52
C SER A 247 5.59 -7.68 -21.66
N LEU A 248 4.50 -8.16 -22.27
CA LEU A 248 3.48 -8.96 -21.57
C LEU A 248 4.05 -10.25 -21.00
N LEU A 249 4.86 -10.98 -21.78
CA LEU A 249 5.49 -12.23 -21.32
C LEU A 249 6.44 -12.00 -20.15
N ILE A 250 7.23 -10.92 -20.20
CA ILE A 250 8.13 -10.57 -19.10
C ILE A 250 7.34 -10.17 -17.85
N ILE A 251 6.28 -9.37 -17.98
CA ILE A 251 5.40 -8.99 -16.85
C ILE A 251 4.84 -10.25 -16.18
N VAL A 252 4.24 -11.16 -16.97
CA VAL A 252 3.68 -12.40 -16.45
C VAL A 252 4.75 -13.26 -15.78
N PHE A 253 5.92 -13.38 -16.39
CA PHE A 253 7.05 -14.11 -15.81
C PHE A 253 7.49 -13.52 -14.46
N LEU A 254 7.67 -12.20 -14.37
CA LEU A 254 8.09 -11.55 -13.13
C LEU A 254 7.04 -11.66 -12.03
N ILE A 255 5.75 -11.54 -12.37
CA ILE A 255 4.65 -11.78 -11.41
C ILE A 255 4.68 -13.22 -10.90
N ILE A 256 4.93 -14.20 -11.77
CA ILE A 256 5.04 -15.60 -11.37
C ILE A 256 6.26 -15.80 -10.45
N ILE A 257 7.40 -15.19 -10.78
CA ILE A 257 8.61 -15.28 -9.94
C ILE A 257 8.35 -14.65 -8.56
N GLU A 258 7.73 -13.47 -8.52
CA GLU A 258 7.37 -12.78 -7.27
C GLU A 258 6.38 -13.60 -6.44
N PHE A 259 5.41 -14.26 -7.08
CA PHE A 259 4.47 -15.15 -6.40
C PHE A 259 5.12 -16.44 -5.88
N LEU A 260 6.12 -16.98 -6.59
CA LEU A 260 6.82 -18.22 -6.21
C LEU A 260 8.00 -17.98 -5.24
N SER A 261 8.52 -16.76 -5.18
CA SER A 261 9.73 -16.44 -4.43
C SER A 261 9.40 -15.58 -3.21
N THR A 262 9.37 -16.19 -2.03
CA THR A 262 9.14 -15.49 -0.76
C THR A 262 10.32 -14.64 -0.27
N ASP A 263 11.52 -14.83 -0.83
CA ASP A 263 12.78 -14.28 -0.29
C ASP A 263 13.45 -13.17 -1.12
N LEU A 264 12.90 -12.78 -2.28
CA LEU A 264 13.50 -11.73 -3.12
C LEU A 264 12.89 -10.34 -2.81
N GLN A 265 13.27 -9.75 -1.68
CA GLN A 265 12.94 -8.37 -1.31
C GLN A 265 13.89 -7.38 -2.02
N ASN A 266 13.81 -7.30 -3.35
CA ASN A 266 14.47 -6.22 -4.07
C ASN A 266 13.43 -5.14 -4.42
N PRO A 267 13.52 -3.94 -3.82
CA PRO A 267 12.55 -2.87 -4.06
C PRO A 267 12.42 -2.53 -5.54
N TYR A 268 13.48 -2.69 -6.34
CA TYR A 268 13.44 -2.32 -7.76
C TYR A 268 12.59 -3.27 -8.62
N VAL A 269 12.31 -4.49 -8.17
CA VAL A 269 11.51 -5.47 -8.93
C VAL A 269 10.08 -4.95 -9.10
N GLY A 270 9.45 -4.42 -8.05
CA GLY A 270 8.11 -3.84 -8.13
C GLY A 270 8.03 -2.66 -9.11
N ILE A 271 9.05 -1.79 -9.14
CA ILE A 271 9.13 -0.67 -10.11
C ILE A 271 9.19 -1.20 -11.54
N VAL A 272 10.05 -2.19 -11.80
CA VAL A 272 10.22 -2.76 -13.15
C VAL A 272 8.93 -3.44 -13.60
N THR A 273 8.36 -4.30 -12.75
CA THR A 273 7.18 -5.11 -13.05
C THR A 273 5.91 -4.29 -13.22
N PHE A 274 5.64 -3.34 -12.31
CA PHE A 274 4.35 -2.64 -12.26
C PHE A 274 4.35 -1.25 -12.90
N ILE A 275 5.51 -0.67 -13.24
CA ILE A 275 5.60 0.68 -13.83
C ILE A 275 6.30 0.65 -15.20
N ILE A 276 7.54 0.14 -15.25
CA ILE A 276 8.37 0.23 -16.46
C ILE A 276 7.84 -0.65 -17.59
N LEU A 277 7.64 -1.95 -17.33
CA LEU A 277 7.20 -2.89 -18.37
C LEU A 277 5.78 -2.59 -18.91
N PRO A 278 4.79 -2.21 -18.09
CA PRO A 278 3.50 -1.76 -18.59
C PRO A 278 3.60 -0.54 -19.51
N SER A 279 4.56 0.37 -19.27
CA SER A 279 4.80 1.51 -20.15
C SER A 279 5.26 1.07 -21.54
N PHE A 280 6.12 0.05 -21.63
CA PHE A 280 6.53 -0.56 -22.91
C PHE A 280 5.37 -1.30 -23.60
N LEU A 281 4.52 -1.99 -22.85
CA LEU A 281 3.31 -2.62 -23.38
C LEU A 281 2.39 -1.58 -24.04
N ILE A 282 2.09 -0.49 -23.33
CA ILE A 282 1.28 0.63 -23.85
C ILE A 282 1.93 1.24 -25.09
N PHE A 283 3.25 1.46 -25.07
CA PHE A 283 3.99 1.97 -26.22
C PHE A 283 3.88 1.03 -27.44
N GLY A 284 3.99 -0.28 -27.24
CA GLY A 284 3.78 -1.27 -28.30
C GLY A 284 2.38 -1.20 -28.91
N LEU A 285 1.34 -1.03 -28.09
CA LEU A 285 -0.04 -0.84 -28.56
C LEU A 285 -0.23 0.46 -29.35
N ILE A 286 0.39 1.56 -28.91
CA ILE A 286 0.40 2.82 -29.64
C ILE A 286 1.05 2.65 -31.02
N LEU A 287 2.18 1.92 -31.10
CA LEU A 287 2.83 1.63 -32.37
C LEU A 287 1.94 0.80 -33.32
N ILE A 288 1.19 -0.18 -32.79
CA ILE A 288 0.21 -0.94 -33.59
C ILE A 288 -0.82 -0.01 -34.22
N ALA A 289 -1.41 0.89 -33.41
CA ALA A 289 -2.41 1.85 -33.86
C ALA A 289 -1.83 2.84 -34.88
N LEU A 290 -0.66 3.41 -34.62
CA LEU A 290 0.02 4.35 -35.52
C LEU A 290 0.40 3.69 -36.85
N GLY A 291 0.91 2.45 -36.82
CA GLY A 291 1.23 1.68 -38.01
C GLY A 291 -0.01 1.43 -38.87
N ALA A 292 -1.12 1.05 -38.25
CA ALA A 292 -2.40 0.86 -38.93
C ALA A 292 -2.93 2.17 -39.54
N ILE A 293 -2.93 3.28 -38.79
CA ILE A 293 -3.38 4.59 -39.31
C ILE A 293 -2.52 5.05 -40.49
N ARG A 294 -1.20 4.90 -40.38
CA ARG A 294 -0.26 5.30 -41.43
C ARG A 294 -0.45 4.46 -42.70
N GLU A 295 -0.55 3.15 -42.57
CA GLU A 295 -0.73 2.26 -43.73
C GLU A 295 -2.08 2.48 -44.39
N ASN A 296 -3.15 2.70 -43.60
CA ASN A 296 -4.45 3.09 -44.15
C ASN A 296 -4.36 4.41 -44.95
N ARG A 297 -3.70 5.43 -44.42
CA ARG A 297 -3.46 6.70 -45.14
C ARG A 297 -2.65 6.50 -46.42
N ARG A 298 -1.66 5.61 -46.43
CA ARG A 298 -0.88 5.26 -47.62
C ARG A 298 -1.75 4.60 -48.68
N ILE A 299 -2.56 3.61 -48.30
CA ILE A 299 -3.48 2.91 -49.21
C ILE A 299 -4.52 3.88 -49.80
N LEU A 300 -5.08 4.77 -48.99
CA LEU A 300 -6.04 5.81 -49.43
C LEU A 300 -5.41 6.85 -50.37
N ARG A 301 -4.10 7.09 -50.28
CA ARG A 301 -3.38 7.97 -51.22
C ARG A 301 -3.10 7.29 -52.57
N MET A 302 -2.93 5.96 -52.57
CA MET A 302 -2.68 5.19 -53.80
C MET A 302 -3.97 4.89 -54.58
N LYS A 303 -5.12 4.73 -53.91
CA LYS A 303 -6.43 4.65 -54.55
C LYS A 303 -6.98 6.07 -54.79
N GLN A 304 -6.69 6.64 -55.96
CA GLN A 304 -7.27 7.93 -56.38
C GLN A 304 -8.81 7.89 -56.27
N GLY A 305 -9.38 8.73 -55.40
CA GLY A 305 -10.82 9.02 -55.41
C GLY A 305 -11.68 8.21 -54.42
N ARG A 306 -11.54 8.52 -53.13
CA ARG A 306 -12.61 8.80 -52.14
C ARG A 306 -12.04 8.55 -50.74
N LYS A 307 -11.93 9.60 -49.93
CA LYS A 307 -11.70 9.47 -48.49
C LYS A 307 -12.99 8.93 -47.85
N ALA A 308 -13.21 7.63 -47.94
CA ALA A 308 -14.23 6.99 -47.12
C ALA A 308 -13.67 6.77 -45.71
N LEU A 309 -14.50 7.00 -44.69
CA LEU A 309 -14.23 6.45 -43.36
C LEU A 309 -14.05 4.92 -43.46
N PRO A 310 -13.26 4.28 -42.58
CA PRO A 310 -13.17 2.82 -42.57
C PRO A 310 -14.58 2.24 -42.43
N ILE A 311 -15.03 1.52 -43.46
CA ILE A 311 -16.30 0.81 -43.43
C ILE A 311 -16.06 -0.50 -42.66
N ILE A 312 -16.63 -0.60 -41.47
CA ILE A 312 -16.62 -1.84 -40.71
C ILE A 312 -17.73 -2.72 -41.28
N ASP A 313 -17.38 -3.56 -42.26
CA ASP A 313 -18.29 -4.56 -42.81
C ASP A 313 -18.18 -5.86 -42.00
N LEU A 314 -19.05 -6.01 -41.02
CA LEU A 314 -19.15 -7.23 -40.20
C LEU A 314 -19.68 -8.44 -40.98
N ASN A 315 -20.00 -8.33 -42.28
CA ASN A 315 -20.26 -9.48 -43.13
C ASN A 315 -18.98 -10.07 -43.72
N ASN A 316 -17.84 -9.37 -43.61
CA ASN A 316 -16.57 -9.83 -44.13
C ASN A 316 -15.75 -10.57 -43.05
N PRO A 317 -15.28 -11.80 -43.32
CA PRO A 317 -14.56 -12.64 -42.35
C PRO A 317 -13.34 -11.97 -41.72
N LYS A 318 -12.62 -11.14 -42.48
CA LYS A 318 -11.41 -10.46 -41.98
C LYS A 318 -11.73 -9.39 -40.95
N TYR A 319 -12.83 -8.66 -41.17
CA TYR A 319 -13.29 -7.63 -40.23
C TYR A 319 -13.93 -8.26 -39.00
N GLN A 320 -14.62 -9.40 -39.14
CA GLN A 320 -15.14 -10.18 -38.01
C GLN A 320 -14.00 -10.69 -37.10
N ILE A 321 -12.98 -11.33 -37.67
CA ILE A 321 -11.81 -11.81 -36.90
C ILE A 321 -11.08 -10.65 -36.22
N THR A 322 -10.88 -9.54 -36.93
CA THR A 322 -10.23 -8.34 -36.36
C THR A 322 -11.05 -7.77 -35.21
N THR A 323 -12.37 -7.67 -35.36
CA THR A 323 -13.27 -7.16 -34.33
C THR A 323 -13.27 -8.06 -33.10
N LEU A 324 -13.31 -9.39 -33.29
CA LEU A 324 -13.25 -10.36 -32.20
C LEU A 324 -11.92 -10.26 -31.44
N VAL A 325 -10.79 -10.31 -32.14
CA VAL A 325 -9.45 -10.23 -31.54
C VAL A 325 -9.26 -8.89 -30.83
N PHE A 326 -9.71 -7.79 -31.43
CA PHE A 326 -9.64 -6.46 -30.83
C PHE A 326 -10.50 -6.36 -29.58
N THR A 327 -11.73 -6.89 -29.60
CA THR A 327 -12.65 -6.85 -28.45
C THR A 327 -12.12 -7.68 -27.29
N VAL A 328 -11.73 -8.93 -27.54
CA VAL A 328 -11.17 -9.83 -26.53
C VAL A 328 -9.84 -9.29 -26.00
N GLY A 329 -8.97 -8.82 -26.90
CA GLY A 329 -7.69 -8.22 -26.54
C GLY A 329 -7.85 -6.94 -25.72
N THR A 330 -8.80 -6.08 -26.06
CA THR A 330 -9.10 -4.85 -25.30
C THR A 330 -9.67 -5.18 -23.92
N PHE A 331 -10.58 -6.13 -23.82
CA PHE A 331 -11.12 -6.57 -22.53
C PHE A 331 -10.02 -7.13 -21.62
N LEU A 332 -9.18 -8.02 -22.16
CA LEU A 332 -8.05 -8.58 -21.44
C LEU A 332 -7.02 -7.52 -21.04
N LEU A 333 -6.74 -6.56 -21.93
CA LEU A 333 -5.86 -5.43 -21.63
C LEU A 333 -6.42 -4.56 -20.51
N ILE A 334 -7.71 -4.22 -20.54
CA ILE A 334 -8.36 -3.41 -19.49
C ILE A 334 -8.25 -4.14 -18.15
N LEU A 335 -8.54 -5.45 -18.12
CA LEU A 335 -8.45 -6.26 -16.90
C LEU A 335 -7.03 -6.29 -16.36
N LEU A 336 -6.03 -6.61 -17.20
CA LEU A 336 -4.63 -6.64 -16.81
C LEU A 336 -4.11 -5.25 -16.40
N SER A 337 -4.55 -4.18 -17.08
CA SER A 337 -4.15 -2.82 -16.76
C SER A 337 -4.76 -2.36 -15.44
N ALA A 338 -6.02 -2.71 -15.17
CA ALA A 338 -6.67 -2.43 -13.89
C ALA A 338 -5.94 -3.14 -12.74
N PHE A 339 -5.64 -4.44 -12.90
CA PHE A 339 -4.85 -5.20 -11.92
C PHE A 339 -3.44 -4.63 -11.75
N GLY A 340 -2.72 -4.38 -12.84
CA GLY A 340 -1.37 -3.83 -12.81
C GLY A 340 -1.32 -2.43 -12.18
N SER A 341 -2.31 -1.58 -12.47
CA SER A 341 -2.43 -0.26 -11.87
C SER A 341 -2.71 -0.34 -10.37
N PHE A 342 -3.52 -1.31 -9.93
CA PHE A 342 -3.76 -1.56 -8.51
C PHE A 342 -2.49 -2.03 -7.78
N GLN A 343 -1.71 -2.92 -8.40
CA GLN A 343 -0.43 -3.35 -7.82
C GLN A 343 0.61 -2.25 -7.81
N ALA A 344 0.71 -1.45 -8.87
CA ALA A 344 1.55 -0.25 -8.90
C ALA A 344 1.13 0.75 -7.81
N TYR A 345 -0.17 0.88 -7.56
CA TYR A 345 -0.72 1.68 -6.49
C TYR A 345 -0.25 1.18 -5.12
N GLU A 346 -0.53 -0.07 -4.75
CA GLU A 346 -0.14 -0.66 -3.46
C GLU A 346 1.38 -0.58 -3.24
N TYR A 347 2.17 -0.91 -4.27
CA TYR A 347 3.62 -0.85 -4.19
C TYR A 347 4.14 0.58 -3.96
N THR A 348 3.63 1.57 -4.70
CA THR A 348 4.09 2.97 -4.55
C THR A 348 3.60 3.65 -3.27
N ASP A 349 2.68 3.03 -2.54
CA ASP A 349 2.19 3.44 -1.22
C ASP A 349 2.80 2.60 -0.08
N SER A 350 3.70 1.68 -0.39
CA SER A 350 4.39 0.85 0.60
C SER A 350 5.48 1.62 1.36
N ASP A 351 5.78 1.15 2.58
CA ASP A 351 6.88 1.65 3.39
C ASP A 351 8.25 1.41 2.74
N GLU A 352 8.37 0.30 2.01
CA GLU A 352 9.57 -0.04 1.27
C GLU A 352 9.82 1.00 0.17
N PHE A 353 8.81 1.33 -0.64
CA PHE A 353 8.94 2.34 -1.67
C PHE A 353 9.30 3.70 -1.10
N CYS A 354 8.57 4.16 -0.08
CA CYS A 354 8.79 5.46 0.55
C CYS A 354 10.16 5.56 1.25
N GLY A 355 10.64 4.47 1.85
CA GLY A 355 11.83 4.47 2.70
C GLY A 355 13.14 4.09 2.00
N THR A 356 13.08 3.25 0.95
CA THR A 356 14.27 2.61 0.38
C THR A 356 14.63 3.08 -1.03
N VAL A 357 13.66 3.55 -1.83
CA VAL A 357 13.93 3.95 -3.22
C VAL A 357 14.85 5.17 -3.27
N CYS A 358 14.61 6.15 -2.41
CA CYS A 358 15.46 7.34 -2.28
C CYS A 358 16.52 7.19 -1.18
N HIS A 359 17.16 6.01 -1.09
CA HIS A 359 17.96 5.57 0.07
C HIS A 359 18.87 6.64 0.70
N LYS A 360 19.51 7.52 -0.09
CA LYS A 360 20.44 8.54 0.44
C LYS A 360 19.70 9.66 1.17
N VAL A 361 18.56 10.08 0.64
CA VAL A 361 17.77 11.20 1.13
C VAL A 361 16.85 10.76 2.27
N MET A 362 16.24 9.58 2.13
CA MET A 362 15.27 9.06 3.09
C MET A 362 15.88 8.19 4.20
N ALA A 363 17.16 7.79 4.11
CA ALA A 363 17.82 7.00 5.15
C ALA A 363 17.63 7.55 6.58
N PRO A 364 17.75 8.87 6.85
CA PRO A 364 17.56 9.41 8.18
C PRO A 364 16.14 9.18 8.71
N GLU A 365 15.12 9.51 7.93
CA GLU A 365 13.72 9.42 8.33
C GLU A 365 13.27 7.95 8.42
N TYR A 366 13.67 7.10 7.48
CA TYR A 366 13.31 5.68 7.45
C TYR A 366 14.00 4.86 8.54
N THR A 367 15.26 5.17 8.87
CA THR A 367 15.96 4.51 9.99
C THR A 367 15.28 4.84 11.32
N ALA A 368 14.92 6.11 11.53
CA ALA A 368 14.21 6.53 12.74
C ALA A 368 12.79 5.94 12.82
N TYR A 369 12.08 5.85 11.68
CA TYR A 369 10.75 5.22 11.59
C TYR A 369 10.74 3.79 12.11
N LYS A 370 11.70 2.95 11.68
CA LYS A 370 11.77 1.52 12.03
C LYS A 370 11.84 1.24 13.53
N GLU A 371 12.37 2.17 14.31
CA GLU A 371 12.51 2.02 15.76
C GLU A 371 11.51 2.86 16.58
N SER A 372 10.59 3.53 15.88
CA SER A 372 9.60 4.37 16.52
C SER A 372 8.41 3.56 17.03
N PRO A 373 7.59 4.14 17.94
CA PRO A 373 6.30 3.56 18.32
C PRO A 373 5.33 3.37 17.14
N HIS A 374 5.61 4.00 16.00
CA HIS A 374 4.79 3.97 14.80
C HIS A 374 5.40 3.11 13.68
N SER A 375 6.42 2.29 13.95
CA SER A 375 7.10 1.46 12.94
C SER A 375 6.22 0.43 12.23
N ARG A 376 4.99 0.25 12.71
CA ARG A 376 3.95 -0.60 12.11
C ARG A 376 2.80 0.19 11.47
N VAL A 377 2.89 1.52 11.45
CA VAL A 377 1.91 2.41 10.84
C VAL A 377 2.48 2.90 9.52
N GLY A 378 1.94 2.39 8.42
CA GLY A 378 2.49 2.68 7.09
C GLY A 378 2.58 4.17 6.78
N CYS A 379 3.66 4.58 6.10
CA CYS A 379 4.04 5.97 5.82
C CYS A 379 2.86 6.79 5.26
N VAL A 380 2.09 6.19 4.36
CA VAL A 380 0.97 6.82 3.66
C VAL A 380 -0.21 7.18 4.56
N LYS A 381 -0.37 6.51 5.71
CA LYS A 381 -1.40 6.82 6.69
C LYS A 381 -1.19 8.22 7.30
N CYS A 382 0.07 8.67 7.38
CA CYS A 382 0.42 9.99 7.87
C CYS A 382 0.67 11.00 6.73
N HIS A 383 1.29 10.58 5.63
CA HIS A 383 1.80 11.51 4.60
C HIS A 383 0.91 11.70 3.36
N ILE A 384 0.11 10.71 2.97
CA ILE A 384 -0.66 10.77 1.70
C ILE A 384 -2.15 10.97 1.98
N GLY A 385 -2.70 10.27 2.97
CA GLY A 385 -4.12 10.36 3.32
C GLY A 385 -5.07 9.58 2.43
N SER A 386 -6.28 9.32 2.93
CA SER A 386 -7.29 8.53 2.21
C SER A 386 -8.07 9.38 1.21
N GLY A 387 -8.55 8.74 0.15
CA GLY A 387 -9.40 9.35 -0.88
C GLY A 387 -8.66 9.74 -2.16
N ALA A 388 -9.42 9.79 -3.26
CA ALA A 388 -8.87 9.98 -4.61
C ALA A 388 -8.19 11.35 -4.80
N SER A 389 -8.68 12.41 -4.16
CA SER A 389 -8.10 13.76 -4.28
C SER A 389 -6.71 13.85 -3.65
N TRP A 390 -6.55 13.27 -2.47
CA TRP A 390 -5.28 13.20 -1.74
C TRP A 390 -4.27 12.32 -2.47
N TYR A 391 -4.73 11.21 -3.05
CA TYR A 391 -3.92 10.37 -3.92
C TYR A 391 -3.35 11.16 -5.11
N VAL A 392 -4.18 11.88 -5.87
CA VAL A 392 -3.71 12.66 -7.03
C VAL A 392 -2.71 13.73 -6.59
N ARG A 393 -3.01 14.46 -5.51
CA ARG A 393 -2.11 15.49 -4.96
C ARG A 393 -0.77 14.90 -4.55
N SER A 394 -0.78 13.75 -3.87
CA SER A 394 0.45 13.11 -3.40
C SER A 394 1.32 12.67 -4.57
N LYS A 395 0.75 12.05 -5.62
CA LYS A 395 1.51 11.62 -6.80
C LYS A 395 2.08 12.80 -7.59
N LEU A 396 1.31 13.88 -7.77
CA LEU A 396 1.81 15.11 -8.39
C LEU A 396 2.95 15.74 -7.59
N SER A 397 2.83 15.80 -6.25
CA SER A 397 3.90 16.29 -5.39
C SER A 397 5.13 15.37 -5.40
N GLY A 398 4.91 14.05 -5.48
CA GLY A 398 5.95 13.02 -5.55
C GLY A 398 6.75 13.11 -6.85
N MET A 399 6.14 13.47 -7.98
CA MET A 399 6.87 13.74 -9.22
C MET A 399 7.90 14.85 -9.06
N TYR A 400 7.54 15.93 -8.34
CA TYR A 400 8.51 16.99 -8.03
C TYR A 400 9.61 16.51 -7.08
N GLN A 401 9.29 15.66 -6.10
CA GLN A 401 10.30 15.07 -5.21
C GLN A 401 11.29 14.17 -5.97
N ILE A 402 10.80 13.34 -6.90
CA ILE A 402 11.64 12.53 -7.78
C ILE A 402 12.56 13.43 -8.62
N TYR A 403 12.01 14.48 -9.22
CA TYR A 403 12.80 15.49 -9.93
C TYR A 403 13.86 16.13 -9.01
N ALA A 404 13.48 16.55 -7.81
CA ALA A 404 14.39 17.16 -6.85
C ALA A 404 15.54 16.21 -6.47
N VAL A 405 15.27 14.91 -6.29
CA VAL A 405 16.28 13.90 -5.98
C VAL A 405 17.19 13.65 -7.19
N LEU A 406 16.63 13.47 -8.39
CA LEU A 406 17.39 13.21 -9.63
C LEU A 406 18.35 14.34 -10.00
N PHE A 407 17.97 15.59 -9.71
CA PHE A 407 18.77 16.78 -10.02
C PHE A 407 19.47 17.38 -8.79
N GLU A 408 19.48 16.68 -7.64
CA GLU A 408 20.03 17.14 -6.35
C GLU A 408 19.52 18.51 -5.87
N LYS A 409 18.30 18.90 -6.25
CA LYS A 409 17.64 20.16 -5.88
C LYS A 409 16.83 20.05 -4.58
N TYR A 410 17.49 19.61 -3.50
CA TYR A 410 16.85 19.44 -2.19
C TYR A 410 17.71 19.98 -1.04
N HIS A 411 17.05 20.34 0.06
CA HIS A 411 17.68 20.88 1.26
C HIS A 411 18.33 19.77 2.11
N LYS A 412 19.44 20.11 2.80
CA LYS A 412 20.17 19.22 3.73
C LYS A 412 20.44 19.98 5.04
N PRO A 413 19.76 19.67 6.17
CA PRO A 413 18.70 18.67 6.31
C PRO A 413 17.39 19.09 5.63
N ILE A 414 16.47 18.14 5.49
CA ILE A 414 15.11 18.43 5.03
C ILE A 414 14.44 19.33 6.09
N PRO A 415 13.89 20.50 5.72
CA PRO A 415 13.28 21.44 6.65
C PRO A 415 12.12 20.82 7.42
N SER A 416 12.01 21.18 8.70
CA SER A 416 10.85 20.90 9.56
C SER A 416 10.38 22.20 10.21
N PRO A 417 9.06 22.36 10.48
CA PRO A 417 7.97 21.42 10.24
C PRO A 417 7.59 21.26 8.75
N VAL A 418 6.95 20.14 8.40
CA VAL A 418 6.42 19.90 7.04
C VAL A 418 5.16 20.76 6.85
N GLU A 419 5.17 21.64 5.85
CA GLU A 419 4.13 22.64 5.64
C GLU A 419 2.82 22.07 5.09
N ASN A 420 2.90 20.98 4.31
CA ASN A 420 1.75 20.35 3.64
C ASN A 420 1.32 19.04 4.32
N LEU A 421 1.57 18.90 5.63
CA LEU A 421 1.09 17.74 6.37
C LEU A 421 -0.42 17.86 6.62
N ARG A 422 -1.12 16.72 6.58
CA ARG A 422 -2.56 16.67 6.88
C ARG A 422 -2.84 17.12 8.32
N PRO A 423 -4.04 17.65 8.60
CA PRO A 423 -4.45 17.95 9.97
C PRO A 423 -4.29 16.75 10.89
N ALA A 424 -3.88 16.99 12.13
CA ALA A 424 -3.70 15.93 13.12
C ALA A 424 -4.98 15.13 13.39
N GLN A 425 -6.15 15.76 13.24
CA GLN A 425 -7.47 15.14 13.41
C GLN A 425 -7.74 14.05 12.35
N GLU A 426 -7.22 14.22 11.14
CA GLU A 426 -7.41 13.24 10.07
C GLU A 426 -6.30 12.18 9.99
N THR A 427 -5.29 12.29 10.86
CA THR A 427 -4.11 11.42 10.89
C THR A 427 -3.97 10.75 12.25
N CYS A 428 -3.59 11.51 13.28
CA CYS A 428 -3.39 11.03 14.64
C CYS A 428 -4.68 10.47 15.26
N GLU A 429 -5.82 11.14 15.07
CA GLU A 429 -7.09 10.74 15.72
C GLU A 429 -7.76 9.50 15.11
N GLN A 430 -7.20 8.94 14.03
CA GLN A 430 -7.64 7.66 13.48
C GLN A 430 -7.26 6.47 14.39
N CYS A 431 -6.23 6.66 15.22
CA CYS A 431 -5.74 5.66 16.17
C CYS A 431 -5.71 6.16 17.62
N HIS A 432 -5.56 7.46 17.84
CA HIS A 432 -5.56 8.08 19.17
C HIS A 432 -6.91 8.73 19.46
N TRP A 433 -7.39 8.67 20.71
CA TRP A 433 -8.69 9.22 21.08
C TRP A 433 -8.56 10.34 22.11
N PRO A 434 -8.36 11.61 21.68
CA PRO A 434 -8.15 12.73 22.61
C PRO A 434 -9.28 12.95 23.62
N LYS A 435 -10.53 12.58 23.27
CA LYS A 435 -11.69 12.72 24.18
C LYS A 435 -11.67 11.70 25.33
N HIS A 436 -10.86 10.65 25.25
CA HIS A 436 -10.67 9.72 26.35
C HIS A 436 -9.82 10.37 27.45
N PHE A 437 -10.22 10.21 28.71
CA PHE A 437 -9.42 10.69 29.84
C PHE A 437 -8.28 9.71 30.10
N TYR A 438 -7.04 10.21 30.07
CA TYR A 438 -5.87 9.41 30.42
C TYR A 438 -5.39 9.76 31.83
N SER A 439 -5.20 8.74 32.65
CA SER A 439 -4.64 8.89 34.00
C SER A 439 -3.23 9.45 33.98
N ASP A 440 -2.82 10.01 35.11
CA ASP A 440 -1.47 10.52 35.31
C ASP A 440 -0.42 9.45 35.04
N LYS A 441 0.61 9.84 34.28
CA LYS A 441 1.68 8.94 33.89
C LYS A 441 2.88 9.13 34.80
N LYS A 442 3.22 8.09 35.56
CA LYS A 442 4.50 8.04 36.28
C LYS A 442 5.65 7.88 35.28
N VAL A 443 6.63 8.79 35.35
CA VAL A 443 7.84 8.76 34.53
C VAL A 443 9.06 8.81 35.45
N GLU A 444 10.01 7.92 35.19
CA GLU A 444 11.27 7.82 35.93
C GLU A 444 12.44 8.18 35.00
N TYR A 445 13.26 9.12 35.43
CA TYR A 445 14.49 9.53 34.77
C TYR A 445 15.67 9.08 35.63
N ASN A 446 16.38 8.06 35.16
CA ASN A 446 17.68 7.66 35.70
C ASN A 446 18.75 8.43 34.93
N LEU A 447 19.41 9.37 35.61
CA LEU A 447 20.42 10.26 35.05
C LEU A 447 21.77 9.92 35.67
N TYR A 448 22.85 10.08 34.90
CA TYR A 448 24.22 9.86 35.39
C TYR A 448 25.00 11.16 35.21
N ASN A 449 25.97 11.49 36.05
CA ASN A 449 26.81 12.66 35.83
C ASN A 449 28.02 12.32 34.96
N SER A 450 28.63 13.32 34.33
CA SER A 450 29.84 13.15 33.51
C SER A 450 31.12 13.21 34.37
N ASN A 451 31.09 12.63 35.58
CA ASN A 451 32.23 12.49 36.48
C ASN A 451 32.81 11.06 36.40
N GLU A 452 33.88 10.80 37.15
CA GLU A 452 34.58 9.51 37.15
C GLU A 452 33.63 8.34 37.45
N ASP A 453 32.88 8.43 38.55
CA ASP A 453 31.97 7.40 39.03
C ASP A 453 30.68 7.29 38.23
N ASN A 454 30.47 8.16 37.24
CA ASN A 454 29.20 8.35 36.55
C ASN A 454 28.02 8.47 37.54
N SER A 455 28.17 9.28 38.59
CA SER A 455 27.27 9.29 39.76
C SER A 455 25.80 9.38 39.37
N GLU A 456 24.99 8.49 39.95
CA GLU A 456 23.57 8.36 39.62
C GLU A 456 22.71 9.41 40.33
N THR A 457 21.81 10.02 39.57
CA THR A 457 20.76 10.94 39.99
C THR A 457 19.44 10.39 39.49
N LYS A 458 18.39 10.44 40.31
CA LYS A 458 17.06 9.94 39.92
C LYS A 458 16.03 11.04 40.04
N ILE A 459 15.09 11.11 39.10
CA ILE A 459 13.91 11.96 39.19
C ILE A 459 12.69 11.14 38.80
N THR A 460 11.71 11.08 39.70
CA THR A 460 10.42 10.45 39.46
C THR A 460 9.35 11.51 39.50
N MET A 461 8.53 11.57 38.46
CA MET A 461 7.43 12.53 38.36
C MET A 461 6.14 11.88 37.90
N LEU A 462 5.02 12.46 38.33
CA LEU A 462 3.71 12.22 37.76
C LEU A 462 3.44 13.31 36.73
N ILE A 463 3.26 12.91 35.47
CA ILE A 463 2.86 13.81 34.40
C ILE A 463 1.33 13.77 34.31
N PHE A 464 0.70 14.94 34.42
CA PHE A 464 -0.73 15.11 34.32
C PHE A 464 -1.14 15.08 32.84
N VAL A 465 -1.30 13.88 32.30
CA VAL A 465 -1.67 13.67 30.89
C VAL A 465 -3.07 14.24 30.64
N GLY A 466 -4.02 13.86 31.50
CA GLY A 466 -5.39 14.35 31.45
C GLY A 466 -6.11 13.96 30.16
N GLY A 467 -7.10 14.78 29.79
CA GLY A 467 -8.02 14.52 28.69
C GLY A 467 -9.46 14.76 29.15
N GLY A 468 -10.44 14.22 28.43
CA GLY A 468 -11.84 14.27 28.85
C GLY A 468 -12.83 14.64 27.75
N ASN A 469 -14.11 14.47 28.04
CA ASN A 469 -15.20 14.91 27.17
C ASN A 469 -15.91 16.13 27.80
N LYS A 470 -16.65 16.86 26.96
CA LYS A 470 -17.43 18.04 27.39
C LYS A 470 -18.49 17.71 28.45
N GLU A 471 -18.89 16.43 28.53
CA GLU A 471 -20.00 15.94 29.38
C GLU A 471 -19.56 15.62 30.82
N LEU A 472 -18.36 15.06 31.04
CA LEU A 472 -17.88 14.65 32.37
C LEU A 472 -17.18 15.78 33.13
N GLY A 473 -16.93 16.93 32.48
CA GLY A 473 -16.35 18.11 33.14
C GLY A 473 -14.96 17.91 33.75
N ASN A 474 -14.26 16.81 33.42
CA ASN A 474 -12.92 16.57 33.93
C ASN A 474 -11.92 17.42 33.11
N THR A 475 -11.42 18.50 33.71
CA THR A 475 -10.68 19.58 33.04
C THR A 475 -9.27 19.75 33.57
N SER A 476 -8.48 18.68 33.59
CA SER A 476 -7.11 18.71 34.12
C SER A 476 -6.10 18.10 33.15
N GLY A 477 -4.83 18.45 33.34
CA GLY A 477 -3.70 17.94 32.58
C GLY A 477 -3.41 18.66 31.26
N ILE A 478 -2.29 18.28 30.65
CA ILE A 478 -1.69 18.95 29.49
C ILE A 478 -2.58 18.90 28.23
N HIS A 479 -3.39 17.85 28.04
CA HIS A 479 -4.27 17.72 26.87
C HIS A 479 -5.54 18.58 26.98
N TYR A 480 -6.01 18.87 28.19
CA TYR A 480 -7.17 19.76 28.39
C TYR A 480 -6.92 21.15 27.77
N ASN A 481 -5.69 21.66 27.93
CA ASN A 481 -5.29 22.98 27.45
C ASN A 481 -5.33 23.12 25.92
N MET A 482 -5.42 22.02 25.16
CA MET A 482 -5.17 22.06 23.72
C MET A 482 -6.40 21.98 22.81
N ASN A 483 -7.42 21.16 23.08
CA ASN A 483 -8.43 20.90 22.02
C ASN A 483 -9.82 20.40 22.47
N LEU A 484 -10.06 20.15 23.75
CA LEU A 484 -11.30 19.48 24.19
C LEU A 484 -12.40 20.45 24.62
N ALA A 485 -12.04 21.48 25.39
CA ALA A 485 -12.93 22.56 25.81
C ALA A 485 -12.55 23.91 25.20
N ASN A 486 -11.40 23.99 24.55
CA ASN A 486 -10.84 25.23 24.01
C ASN A 486 -10.32 25.01 22.59
N GLU A 487 -10.51 26.01 21.75
CA GLU A 487 -9.81 26.15 20.48
C GLU A 487 -8.69 27.17 20.66
N VAL A 488 -7.45 26.70 20.54
CA VAL A 488 -6.25 27.55 20.66
C VAL A 488 -5.73 27.85 19.26
N THR A 489 -5.62 29.14 18.94
CA THR A 489 -5.01 29.64 17.71
C THR A 489 -3.79 30.46 18.08
N TYR A 490 -2.70 30.33 17.32
CA TYR A 490 -1.49 31.09 17.59
C TYR A 490 -0.84 31.60 16.30
N ILE A 491 0.03 32.59 16.44
CA ILE A 491 0.91 33.07 15.37
C ILE A 491 2.34 32.95 15.88
N ALA A 492 3.19 32.29 15.10
CA ALA A 492 4.62 32.21 15.37
C ALA A 492 5.38 33.28 14.58
N SER A 493 6.41 33.86 15.20
CA SER A 493 7.30 34.84 14.53
C SER A 493 8.47 34.18 13.79
N ASP A 494 8.60 32.85 13.87
CA ASP A 494 9.64 32.07 13.19
C ASP A 494 9.07 30.79 12.55
N ARG A 495 9.76 30.29 11.53
CA ARG A 495 9.33 29.11 10.76
C ARG A 495 9.33 27.81 11.57
N THR A 496 10.21 27.68 12.57
CA THR A 496 10.30 26.48 13.42
C THR A 496 9.26 26.48 14.55
N ARG A 497 8.46 27.55 14.62
CA ARG A 497 7.36 27.75 15.57
C ARG A 497 7.84 27.68 17.02
N GLN A 498 9.05 28.16 17.30
CA GLN A 498 9.63 28.16 18.65
C GLN A 498 9.37 29.46 19.41
N THR A 499 8.92 30.50 18.73
CA THR A 499 8.58 31.82 19.26
C THR A 499 7.15 32.13 18.87
N ILE A 500 6.27 32.17 19.86
CA ILE A 500 4.84 32.38 19.68
C ILE A 500 4.49 33.65 20.44
N PRO A 501 4.50 34.85 19.81
CA PRO A 501 4.20 36.10 20.51
C PRO A 501 2.70 36.38 20.67
N TRP A 502 1.83 35.61 19.99
CA TRP A 502 0.40 35.85 19.94
C TRP A 502 -0.37 34.54 20.07
N VAL A 503 -1.31 34.50 21.02
CA VAL A 503 -2.15 33.33 21.31
C VAL A 503 -3.58 33.79 21.55
N LYS A 504 -4.54 33.17 20.87
CA LYS A 504 -5.97 33.33 21.11
C LYS A 504 -6.57 32.02 21.56
N VAL A 505 -7.30 32.06 22.67
CA VAL A 505 -8.02 30.92 23.24
C VAL A 505 -9.51 31.20 23.17
N LYS A 506 -10.26 30.31 22.54
CA LYS A 506 -11.72 30.36 22.48
C LYS A 506 -12.31 29.17 23.24
N SER A 507 -13.11 29.43 24.26
CA SER A 507 -13.84 28.36 24.94
C SER A 507 -14.94 27.82 24.02
N LEU A 508 -14.93 26.51 23.76
CA LEU A 508 -15.98 25.80 23.02
C LEU A 508 -17.22 25.50 23.89
N VAL A 509 -17.14 25.81 25.20
CA VAL A 509 -18.25 25.69 26.15
C VAL A 509 -19.02 27.00 26.23
N THR A 510 -18.32 28.12 26.45
CA THR A 510 -18.94 29.44 26.66
C THR A 510 -18.91 30.36 25.44
N GLY A 511 -18.11 30.03 24.42
CA GLY A 511 -17.86 30.90 23.27
C GLY A 511 -16.91 32.06 23.54
N LYS A 512 -16.51 32.29 24.80
CA LYS A 512 -15.64 33.42 25.19
C LYS A 512 -14.25 33.28 24.55
N GLU A 513 -13.78 34.37 23.93
CA GLU A 513 -12.43 34.49 23.39
C GLU A 513 -11.56 35.30 24.34
N THR A 514 -10.31 34.87 24.55
CA THR A 514 -9.29 35.59 25.31
C THR A 514 -8.02 35.65 24.48
N LEU A 515 -7.49 36.87 24.30
CA LEU A 515 -6.27 37.13 23.56
C LEU A 515 -5.11 37.34 24.52
N TYR A 516 -3.98 36.71 24.26
CA TYR A 516 -2.73 36.87 24.97
C TYR A 516 -1.64 37.34 24.00
N LYS A 517 -0.89 38.36 24.41
CA LYS A 517 0.29 38.86 23.68
C LYS A 517 1.52 38.76 24.58
N SER A 518 2.66 38.36 24.02
CA SER A 518 3.94 38.36 24.72
C SER A 518 4.37 39.80 25.04
N LEU A 519 4.90 40.01 26.24
CA LEU A 519 5.53 41.27 26.64
C LEU A 519 6.95 41.44 26.07
N ASP A 520 7.61 40.34 25.71
CA ASP A 520 9.01 40.34 25.28
C ASP A 520 9.15 40.40 23.75
N ASP A 521 8.32 39.65 23.05
CA ASP A 521 8.35 39.53 21.59
C ASP A 521 7.11 40.21 21.00
N LYS A 522 7.30 41.37 20.36
CA LYS A 522 6.21 42.08 19.69
C LYS A 522 6.03 41.58 18.26
N LEU A 523 4.79 41.20 17.93
CA LEU A 523 4.41 40.85 16.57
C LEU A 523 3.96 42.12 15.81
N PRO A 524 4.45 42.39 14.59
CA PRO A 524 3.94 43.47 13.76
C PRO A 524 2.45 43.27 13.44
N ASP A 525 1.66 44.36 13.45
CA ASP A 525 0.20 44.27 13.28
C ASP A 525 -0.19 43.65 11.91
N GLU A 526 0.62 43.86 10.87
CA GLU A 526 0.43 43.27 9.53
C GLU A 526 0.46 41.73 9.52
N MET A 527 1.19 41.13 10.47
CA MET A 527 1.29 39.67 10.59
C MET A 527 0.04 39.05 11.24
N VAL A 528 -0.84 39.85 11.85
CA VAL A 528 -2.09 39.39 12.47
C VAL A 528 -3.17 39.26 11.40
N ASN A 529 -3.08 38.22 10.58
CA ASN A 529 -4.05 37.91 9.53
C ASN A 529 -4.39 36.40 9.53
N PRO A 530 -5.50 35.99 8.89
CA PRO A 530 -5.93 34.59 8.88
C PRO A 530 -4.92 33.60 8.26
N GLU A 531 -4.04 34.04 7.36
CA GLU A 531 -3.05 33.18 6.70
C GLU A 531 -1.93 32.75 7.66
N ASN A 532 -1.56 33.64 8.60
CA ASN A 532 -0.55 33.37 9.62
C ASN A 532 -1.12 32.71 10.88
N MET A 533 -2.44 32.66 11.02
CA MET A 533 -3.11 32.02 12.15
C MET A 533 -3.11 30.51 11.98
N ARG A 534 -2.48 29.81 12.92
CA ARG A 534 -2.51 28.35 12.99
C ARG A 534 -3.33 27.90 14.20
N ARG A 535 -4.26 26.98 13.97
CA ARG A 535 -4.89 26.22 15.05
C ARG A 535 -3.87 25.23 15.63
N LEU A 536 -3.71 25.28 16.95
CA LEU A 536 -2.89 24.34 17.69
C LEU A 536 -3.45 22.92 17.54
N ASP A 537 -2.59 21.96 17.21
CA ASP A 537 -2.96 20.55 17.06
C ASP A 537 -1.91 19.61 17.69
N CYS A 538 -2.11 18.30 17.54
CA CYS A 538 -1.22 17.29 18.15
C CYS A 538 0.23 17.44 17.70
N ILE A 539 0.49 17.81 16.44
CA ILE A 539 1.85 17.89 15.89
C ILE A 539 2.60 19.15 16.32
N ASP A 540 1.93 20.14 16.90
CA ASP A 540 2.61 21.30 17.50
C ASP A 540 3.39 20.92 18.77
N CYS A 541 2.97 19.85 19.46
CA CYS A 541 3.63 19.28 20.64
C CYS A 541 4.34 17.95 20.31
N HIS A 542 3.65 17.01 19.66
CA HIS A 542 4.18 15.73 19.17
C HIS A 542 4.79 15.89 17.77
N ASN A 543 5.71 16.84 17.61
CA ASN A 543 6.19 17.27 16.30
C ASN A 543 7.12 16.28 15.59
N ARG A 544 7.58 15.21 16.27
CA ARG A 544 8.30 14.06 15.68
C ARG A 544 7.85 12.74 16.30
N PRO A 545 6.66 12.23 15.93
CA PRO A 545 6.09 11.03 16.54
C PRO A 545 6.72 9.73 16.04
N SER A 546 7.20 9.73 14.78
CA SER A 546 7.74 8.53 14.11
C SER A 546 9.22 8.67 13.73
N HIS A 547 9.75 9.87 13.62
CA HIS A 547 11.13 10.09 13.17
C HIS A 547 11.98 10.72 14.27
N VAL A 548 12.24 9.97 15.33
CA VAL A 548 12.95 10.48 16.50
C VAL A 548 14.46 10.35 16.32
N TYR A 549 15.19 11.48 16.37
CA TYR A 549 16.65 11.47 16.54
C TYR A 549 16.96 11.71 18.01
N ASP A 550 17.65 10.77 18.64
CA ASP A 550 17.90 10.84 20.06
C ASP A 550 19.00 11.84 20.39
N GLN A 551 18.73 12.63 21.43
CA GLN A 551 19.75 13.42 22.10
C GLN A 551 20.70 12.45 22.85
N PRO A 552 22.04 12.55 22.67
CA PRO A 552 22.99 11.57 23.22
C PRO A 552 22.94 11.41 24.72
N ASN A 553 22.89 12.50 25.48
CA ASN A 553 22.80 12.48 26.93
C ASN A 553 21.56 11.69 27.38
N LYS A 554 20.40 11.89 26.74
CA LYS A 554 19.18 11.12 27.01
C LYS A 554 19.38 9.63 26.73
N ARG A 555 19.89 9.25 25.55
CA ARG A 555 20.01 7.83 25.16
C ARG A 555 21.13 7.10 25.92
N ILE A 556 22.25 7.77 26.17
CA ILE A 556 23.36 7.22 26.97
C ILE A 556 22.91 6.97 28.42
N ASN A 557 22.12 7.87 29.02
CA ASN A 557 21.52 7.60 30.33
C ASN A 557 20.67 6.33 30.33
N SER A 558 19.82 6.14 29.31
CA SER A 558 19.05 4.90 29.17
C SER A 558 19.95 3.68 29.05
N TYR A 559 21.03 3.74 28.27
CA TYR A 559 21.98 2.63 28.11
C TYR A 559 22.74 2.29 29.40
N LEU A 560 23.13 3.29 30.19
CA LEU A 560 23.75 3.10 31.50
C LEU A 560 22.76 2.47 32.50
N SER A 561 21.49 2.90 32.47
CA SER A 561 20.47 2.39 33.39
C SER A 561 20.12 0.91 33.22
N VAL A 562 20.35 0.37 32.01
CA VAL A 562 20.12 -1.05 31.68
C VAL A 562 21.42 -1.83 31.50
N ASN A 563 22.56 -1.26 31.92
CA ASN A 563 23.90 -1.85 31.80
C ASN A 563 24.30 -2.26 30.37
N LYS A 564 23.74 -1.61 29.35
CA LYS A 564 24.16 -1.78 27.96
C LYS A 564 25.50 -1.08 27.69
N ILE A 565 25.73 0.02 28.39
CA ILE A 565 27.05 0.61 28.63
C ILE A 565 27.33 0.37 30.11
N ASP A 566 28.52 -0.16 30.41
CA ASP A 566 28.86 -0.46 31.80
C ASP A 566 29.16 0.83 32.57
N LYS A 567 28.26 1.22 33.47
CA LYS A 567 28.35 2.45 34.27
C LYS A 567 29.51 2.46 35.26
N THR A 568 30.13 1.33 35.55
CA THR A 568 31.30 1.22 36.45
C THR A 568 32.61 1.57 35.75
N LEU A 569 32.61 1.75 34.42
CA LEU A 569 33.77 2.23 33.69
C LEU A 569 33.98 3.73 33.95
N PRO A 570 35.17 4.15 34.42
CA PRO A 570 35.46 5.54 34.72
C PRO A 570 35.17 6.46 33.53
N TYR A 571 34.44 7.56 33.76
CA TYR A 571 34.12 8.60 32.78
C TYR A 571 33.36 8.15 31.52
N ILE A 572 32.85 6.91 31.45
CA ILE A 572 32.27 6.36 30.22
C ILE A 572 31.12 7.21 29.67
N LYS A 573 30.35 7.88 30.54
CA LYS A 573 29.30 8.81 30.11
C LYS A 573 29.86 9.98 29.32
N SER A 574 30.91 10.61 29.82
CA SER A 574 31.56 11.75 29.16
C SER A 574 32.16 11.33 27.82
N LEU A 575 32.87 10.19 27.81
CA LEU A 575 33.48 9.63 26.60
C LEU A 575 32.44 9.29 25.53
N ALA A 576 31.31 8.70 25.92
CA ALA A 576 30.21 8.36 25.02
C ALA A 576 29.59 9.61 24.37
N ILE A 577 29.37 10.68 25.14
CA ILE A 577 28.84 11.93 24.61
C ILE A 577 29.86 12.59 23.67
N GLN A 578 31.11 12.75 24.10
CA GLN A 578 32.15 13.40 23.30
C GLN A 578 32.44 12.66 22.00
N SER A 579 32.52 11.33 22.04
CA SER A 579 32.78 10.52 20.85
C SER A 579 31.71 10.69 19.76
N VAL A 580 30.44 10.76 20.14
CA VAL A 580 29.30 10.91 19.22
C VAL A 580 29.13 12.36 18.75
N GLU A 581 29.34 13.33 19.63
CA GLU A 581 29.10 14.75 19.35
C GLU A 581 30.25 15.45 18.62
N THR A 582 31.50 15.00 18.83
CA THR A 582 32.70 15.71 18.38
C THR A 582 33.59 14.86 17.46
N TYR A 583 33.87 13.60 17.82
CA TYR A 583 34.89 12.80 17.12
C TYR A 583 34.36 12.03 15.91
N ALA A 584 33.18 11.41 16.02
CA ALA A 584 32.59 10.64 14.93
C ALA A 584 31.99 11.57 13.87
N THR A 585 32.65 11.66 12.71
CA THR A 585 32.26 12.60 11.64
C THR A 585 31.53 11.94 10.46
N ARG A 586 31.73 10.64 10.23
CA ARG A 586 31.11 9.88 9.13
C ARG A 586 30.57 8.54 9.60
N ARG A 587 29.47 8.08 9.00
CA ARG A 587 28.84 6.81 9.38
C ARG A 587 29.72 5.58 9.14
N ASN A 588 30.45 5.56 8.03
CA ASN A 588 31.29 4.41 7.66
C ASN A 588 32.56 4.30 8.52
N THR A 589 33.05 5.40 9.11
CA THR A 589 34.23 5.40 10.00
C THR A 589 33.86 5.51 11.48
N ALA A 590 32.59 5.79 11.82
CA ALA A 590 32.14 6.06 13.18
C ALA A 590 32.60 5.03 14.20
N TYR A 591 32.49 3.73 13.89
CA TYR A 591 32.93 2.68 14.82
C TYR A 591 34.42 2.81 15.14
N ARG A 592 35.27 2.98 14.12
CA ARG A 592 36.71 3.16 14.28
C ARG A 592 37.03 4.43 15.07
N ASP A 593 36.36 5.53 14.76
CA ASP A 593 36.63 6.83 15.38
C ASP A 593 36.23 6.82 16.87
N ILE A 594 35.06 6.27 17.20
CA ILE A 594 34.59 6.05 18.58
C ILE A 594 35.53 5.08 19.31
N ASN A 595 35.88 3.96 18.66
CA ASN A 595 36.77 2.95 19.22
C ASN A 595 38.12 3.57 19.59
N ASN A 596 38.77 4.29 18.67
CA ASN A 596 40.07 4.90 18.90
C ASN A 596 40.02 5.90 20.05
N TYR A 597 38.99 6.76 20.09
CA TYR A 597 38.85 7.75 21.15
C TYR A 597 38.68 7.10 22.54
N VAL A 598 37.74 6.16 22.67
CA VAL A 598 37.45 5.49 23.95
C VAL A 598 38.62 4.61 24.39
N TRP A 599 39.21 3.83 23.48
CA TRP A 599 40.36 2.97 23.82
C TRP A 599 41.60 3.75 24.19
N ASN A 600 41.92 4.82 23.47
CA ASN A 600 43.11 5.63 23.78
C ASN A 600 42.97 6.25 25.17
N PHE A 601 41.76 6.71 25.55
CA PHE A 601 41.52 7.21 26.90
C PHE A 601 41.82 6.17 27.97
N TYR A 602 41.28 4.94 27.85
CA TYR A 602 41.51 3.90 28.85
C TYR A 602 42.96 3.42 28.87
N LYS A 603 43.62 3.28 27.71
CA LYS A 603 45.04 2.89 27.67
C LYS A 603 45.95 3.92 28.34
N GLN A 604 45.66 5.21 28.17
CA GLN A 604 46.50 6.28 28.69
C GLN A 604 46.24 6.58 30.17
N ASN A 605 44.99 6.54 30.61
CA ASN A 605 44.60 7.00 31.95
C ASN A 605 44.27 5.85 32.92
N PHE A 606 43.94 4.65 32.41
CA PHE A 606 43.47 3.51 33.20
C PHE A 606 43.98 2.17 32.64
N ALA A 607 45.31 2.02 32.52
CA ALA A 607 45.94 0.86 31.88
C ALA A 607 45.45 -0.51 32.43
N ASN A 608 45.30 -0.65 33.75
CA ASN A 608 44.78 -1.87 34.37
C ASN A 608 43.34 -2.21 33.91
N ILE A 609 42.47 -1.20 33.79
CA ILE A 609 41.10 -1.40 33.28
C ILE A 609 41.14 -1.77 31.79
N ALA A 610 42.03 -1.13 31.02
CA ALA A 610 42.22 -1.46 29.61
C ALA A 610 42.68 -2.91 29.40
N GLU A 611 43.45 -3.50 30.32
CA GLU A 611 43.90 -4.89 30.24
C GLU A 611 42.83 -5.89 30.74
N THR A 612 42.21 -5.61 31.89
CA THR A 612 41.31 -6.54 32.59
C THR A 612 39.86 -6.49 32.09
N ARG A 613 39.41 -5.36 31.54
CA ARG A 613 37.98 -5.11 31.20
C ARG A 613 37.73 -4.86 29.71
N GLN A 614 38.53 -5.47 28.85
CA GLN A 614 38.44 -5.29 27.39
C GLN A 614 37.04 -5.56 26.83
N SER A 615 36.39 -6.61 27.34
CA SER A 615 35.03 -6.99 26.92
C SER A 615 34.00 -5.91 27.22
N ASP A 616 34.06 -5.28 28.40
CA ASP A 616 33.11 -4.26 28.81
C ASP A 616 33.31 -2.95 28.03
N ILE A 617 34.56 -2.60 27.76
CA ILE A 617 34.93 -1.45 26.91
C ILE A 617 34.40 -1.67 25.49
N ASN A 618 34.68 -2.82 24.88
CA ASN A 618 34.23 -3.14 23.52
C ASN A 618 32.70 -3.19 23.38
N ARG A 619 32.01 -3.76 24.37
CA ARG A 619 30.54 -3.77 24.42
C ARG A 619 29.98 -2.35 24.50
N SER A 620 30.59 -1.50 25.31
CA SER A 620 30.21 -0.09 25.45
C SER A 620 30.44 0.69 24.15
N ILE A 621 31.59 0.49 23.48
CA ILE A 621 31.89 1.09 22.17
C ILE A 621 30.86 0.68 21.12
N ALA A 622 30.50 -0.62 21.05
CA ALA A 622 29.49 -1.10 20.14
C ALA A 622 28.12 -0.45 20.38
N ALA A 623 27.71 -0.27 21.65
CA ALA A 623 26.49 0.42 22.02
C ALA A 623 26.51 1.91 21.64
N ILE A 624 27.64 2.59 21.86
CA ILE A 624 27.82 4.01 21.48
C ILE A 624 27.75 4.17 19.95
N ASN A 625 28.43 3.32 19.19
CA ASN A 625 28.34 3.33 17.73
C ASN A 625 26.91 3.03 17.25
N GLN A 626 26.20 2.10 17.90
CA GLN A 626 24.80 1.84 17.56
C GLN A 626 23.92 3.09 17.74
N LEU A 627 24.12 3.89 18.79
CA LEU A 627 23.45 5.18 18.95
C LEU A 627 23.79 6.13 17.78
N TYR A 628 25.07 6.26 17.43
CA TYR A 628 25.50 7.10 16.32
C TYR A 628 24.79 6.73 15.01
N GLN A 629 24.79 5.44 14.65
CA GLN A 629 24.16 4.95 13.41
C GLN A 629 22.65 5.18 13.37
N LYS A 630 21.99 5.36 14.51
CA LYS A 630 20.54 5.58 14.58
C LYS A 630 20.14 7.05 14.47
N SER A 631 20.98 7.96 14.96
CA SER A 631 20.60 9.36 15.15
C SER A 631 21.46 10.37 14.37
N TYR A 632 22.58 9.95 13.78
CA TYR A 632 23.51 10.84 13.06
C TYR A 632 23.63 10.44 11.60
N PHE A 633 23.31 11.39 10.71
CA PHE A 633 23.39 11.24 9.27
C PHE A 633 24.09 12.47 8.68
N PRO A 634 25.45 12.50 8.72
CA PRO A 634 26.25 13.63 8.27
C PRO A 634 26.00 14.02 6.81
N ASP A 635 25.78 13.04 5.91
CA ASP A 635 25.52 13.28 4.48
C ASP A 635 24.26 14.12 4.22
N MET A 636 23.27 14.02 5.11
CA MET A 636 22.04 14.79 5.09
C MET A 636 22.04 15.91 6.14
N LYS A 637 23.13 16.11 6.88
CA LYS A 637 23.21 17.05 8.03
C LYS A 637 22.08 16.86 9.04
N VAL A 638 21.67 15.61 9.26
CA VAL A 638 20.56 15.25 10.14
C VAL A 638 21.10 14.71 11.47
N ASN A 639 20.70 15.35 12.57
CA ASN A 639 20.87 14.92 13.96
C ASN A 639 19.88 15.67 14.86
N TRP A 640 19.81 15.35 16.15
CA TRP A 640 18.89 15.97 17.10
C TRP A 640 18.96 17.51 17.18
N LYS A 641 20.10 18.13 16.85
CA LYS A 641 20.31 19.59 16.99
C LYS A 641 19.44 20.41 16.05
N ASN A 642 19.08 19.87 14.89
CA ASN A 642 18.32 20.57 13.87
C ASN A 642 16.80 20.36 14.00
N PHE A 643 16.37 19.56 14.97
CA PHE A 643 15.00 19.10 15.10
C PHE A 643 14.53 19.20 16.55
N PRO A 644 13.96 20.35 16.98
CA PRO A 644 13.43 20.49 18.33
C PRO A 644 12.32 19.46 18.57
N ASN A 645 12.22 18.93 19.78
CA ASN A 645 11.14 18.03 20.18
C ASN A 645 10.32 18.69 21.30
N ASN A 646 9.06 19.00 21.02
CA ASN A 646 8.23 19.85 21.86
C ASN A 646 7.46 19.10 22.98
N ILE A 647 7.65 17.78 23.13
CA ILE A 647 6.97 16.98 24.18
C ILE A 647 7.47 17.26 25.61
N GLY A 648 8.47 18.11 25.78
CA GLY A 648 9.04 18.49 27.07
C GLY A 648 9.89 19.75 26.94
N HIS A 649 10.43 20.23 28.05
CA HIS A 649 11.12 21.53 28.11
C HIS A 649 12.61 21.45 28.49
N LEU A 650 13.26 20.29 28.30
CA LEU A 650 14.70 20.13 28.60
C LEU A 650 15.58 20.55 27.43
N TYR A 651 15.29 20.06 26.22
CA TYR A 651 16.11 20.29 25.01
C TYR A 651 15.45 21.23 23.99
N SER A 652 14.23 21.67 24.26
CA SER A 652 13.44 22.64 23.47
C SER A 652 12.52 23.41 24.42
N LYS A 653 11.92 24.53 23.98
CA LYS A 653 11.00 25.30 24.84
C LYS A 653 9.69 24.55 25.14
N GLY A 654 9.24 23.64 24.28
CA GLY A 654 8.01 22.87 24.49
C GLY A 654 6.79 23.75 24.76
N CYS A 655 6.12 23.55 25.91
CA CYS A 655 4.98 24.37 26.33
C CYS A 655 5.38 25.79 26.77
N PHE A 656 6.64 26.03 27.18
CA PHE A 656 7.15 27.35 27.56
C PHE A 656 7.27 28.33 26.39
N ARG A 657 6.90 27.91 25.17
CA ARG A 657 6.68 28.84 24.04
C ARG A 657 5.50 29.79 24.29
N CYS A 658 4.55 29.39 25.14
CA CYS A 658 3.41 30.21 25.56
C CYS A 658 3.29 30.33 27.09
N HIS A 659 3.76 29.32 27.84
CA HIS A 659 3.68 29.27 29.31
C HIS A 659 4.90 29.93 29.95
N ASP A 660 4.95 31.26 29.99
CA ASP A 660 6.13 32.03 30.40
C ASP A 660 5.85 33.07 31.49
N ASP A 661 4.60 33.21 31.95
CA ASP A 661 4.08 34.34 32.75
C ASP A 661 4.14 35.71 32.04
N ARG A 662 4.45 35.73 30.74
CA ARG A 662 4.70 36.96 29.95
C ARG A 662 3.77 37.08 28.76
N HIS A 663 3.00 36.04 28.47
CA HIS A 663 1.78 36.12 27.68
C HIS A 663 0.65 36.69 28.52
N VAL A 664 0.33 37.97 28.30
CA VAL A 664 -0.66 38.72 29.08
C VAL A 664 -1.83 39.14 28.19
N SER A 665 -3.02 39.02 28.74
CA SER A 665 -4.28 39.46 28.13
C SER A 665 -4.63 40.89 28.53
N PRO A 666 -5.48 41.61 27.77
CA PRO A 666 -5.90 42.97 28.13
C PRO A 666 -6.56 43.09 29.51
N ASP A 667 -7.19 42.03 30.00
CA ASP A 667 -7.80 41.93 31.34
C ASP A 667 -6.82 41.44 32.42
N GLY A 668 -5.51 41.37 32.11
CA GLY A 668 -4.44 41.09 33.07
C GLY A 668 -4.20 39.62 33.38
N LYS A 669 -4.92 38.68 32.75
CA LYS A 669 -4.63 37.25 32.90
C LYS A 669 -3.33 36.89 32.20
N VAL A 670 -2.59 35.95 32.80
CA VAL A 670 -1.32 35.46 32.29
C VAL A 670 -1.39 33.97 31.97
N ILE A 671 -0.64 33.53 30.96
CA ILE A 671 -0.40 32.09 30.73
C ILE A 671 0.73 31.66 31.67
N SER A 672 0.37 30.98 32.76
CA SER A 672 1.32 30.67 33.84
C SER A 672 2.38 29.65 33.45
N LYS A 673 3.60 29.84 33.96
CA LYS A 673 4.74 28.89 33.85
C LYS A 673 4.85 27.90 35.03
N ASP A 674 3.87 27.85 35.93
CA ASP A 674 3.92 26.94 37.08
C ASP A 674 4.03 25.47 36.63
N CYS A 675 5.14 24.83 36.99
CA CYS A 675 5.43 23.43 36.64
C CYS A 675 4.34 22.48 37.15
N ASN A 676 3.71 22.79 38.29
CA ASN A 676 2.69 21.94 38.91
C ASN A 676 1.38 21.89 38.11
N LEU A 677 1.23 22.69 37.06
CA LEU A 677 0.11 22.56 36.12
C LEU A 677 0.26 21.34 35.21
N CYS A 678 1.50 20.87 35.00
CA CYS A 678 1.83 19.85 34.01
C CYS A 678 2.36 18.56 34.65
N HIS A 679 3.19 18.68 35.68
CA HIS A 679 3.75 17.52 36.36
C HIS A 679 4.13 17.82 37.81
N LYS A 680 4.23 16.77 38.61
CA LYS A 680 4.68 16.84 40.01
C LYS A 680 5.85 15.90 40.23
N ILE A 681 6.95 16.40 40.79
CA ILE A 681 8.10 15.58 41.17
C ILE A 681 7.77 14.91 42.50
N ILE A 682 7.66 13.58 42.51
CA ILE A 682 7.27 12.81 43.71
C ILE A 682 8.46 12.15 44.39
N ALA A 683 9.57 11.97 43.66
CA ALA A 683 10.83 11.54 44.24
C ALA A 683 12.01 12.14 43.46
N GLN A 684 13.08 12.51 44.16
CA GLN A 684 14.33 12.91 43.51
C GLN A 684 15.54 12.54 44.36
N LYS A 685 16.62 12.14 43.71
CA LYS A 685 17.93 11.92 44.33
C LYS A 685 18.93 12.86 43.68
N ALA A 686 19.26 13.95 44.36
CA ALA A 686 20.29 14.88 43.91
C ALA A 686 21.70 14.26 44.06
N PRO A 687 22.72 14.73 43.32
CA PRO A 687 24.08 14.22 43.46
C PRO A 687 24.57 14.34 44.90
N GLY A 688 25.10 13.25 45.46
CA GLY A 688 25.62 13.21 46.83
C GLY A 688 24.55 13.32 47.94
N LYS A 689 23.26 13.25 47.60
CA LYS A 689 22.16 13.21 48.56
C LYS A 689 21.42 11.86 48.52
N GLU A 690 20.72 11.57 49.60
CA GLU A 690 19.77 10.47 49.66
C GLU A 690 18.53 10.76 48.81
N LEU A 691 17.78 9.69 48.49
CA LEU A 691 16.50 9.81 47.79
C LEU A 691 15.48 10.54 48.68
N GLU A 692 14.99 11.67 48.21
CA GLU A 692 13.87 12.39 48.83
C GLU A 692 12.57 11.96 48.14
N GLU A 693 11.52 11.70 48.93
CA GLU A 693 10.18 11.37 48.43
C GLU A 693 9.14 12.29 49.08
N ASN A 694 8.22 12.81 48.26
CA ASN A 694 7.08 13.58 48.74
C ASN A 694 5.93 13.51 47.72
N SER A 695 4.84 12.84 48.10
CA SER A 695 3.64 12.72 47.26
C SER A 695 2.97 14.07 46.95
N ASN A 696 3.17 15.08 47.80
CA ASN A 696 2.64 16.42 47.58
C ASN A 696 3.47 17.24 46.58
N GLY A 697 4.68 16.80 46.28
CA GLY A 697 5.58 17.44 45.32
C GLY A 697 6.88 17.91 45.96
N LEU A 698 7.98 17.74 45.24
CA LEU A 698 9.31 18.24 45.59
C LEU A 698 9.67 19.44 44.70
N LYS A 699 10.41 20.39 45.27
CA LYS A 699 11.04 21.44 44.49
C LYS A 699 12.18 20.81 43.67
N PHE A 700 12.18 21.08 42.37
CA PHE A 700 13.21 20.55 41.47
C PHE A 700 14.62 20.89 41.95
N ALA A 701 15.48 19.87 42.05
CA ALA A 701 16.91 20.01 42.29
C ALA A 701 17.69 19.68 41.01
N HIS A 702 18.47 20.64 40.52
CA HIS A 702 19.23 20.44 39.29
C HIS A 702 20.36 19.40 39.47
N PRO A 703 20.45 18.36 38.61
CA PRO A 703 21.46 17.30 38.72
C PRO A 703 22.93 17.76 38.64
N GLY A 704 23.19 18.95 38.12
CA GLY A 704 24.53 19.56 38.06
C GLY A 704 24.91 20.40 39.29
N GLY A 705 24.12 20.36 40.36
CA GLY A 705 24.30 21.17 41.57
C GLY A 705 23.36 22.38 41.65
N ILE A 706 23.12 22.85 42.88
CA ILE A 706 22.20 23.97 43.19
C ILE A 706 22.73 25.28 42.62
N ASP A 707 24.05 25.47 42.54
CA ASP A 707 24.68 26.68 41.99
C ASP A 707 24.44 26.85 40.48
N ARG A 708 24.09 25.76 39.79
CA ARG A 708 23.66 25.79 38.38
C ARG A 708 22.18 26.12 38.21
N MET A 709 21.40 26.21 39.29
CA MET A 709 20.04 26.75 39.24
C MET A 709 20.11 28.28 39.12
N VAL A 710 20.26 28.76 37.89
CA VAL A 710 19.94 30.16 37.60
C VAL A 710 18.42 30.22 37.53
N ASN A 711 17.73 30.62 38.60
CA ASN A 711 16.26 30.79 38.69
C ASN A 711 15.65 31.70 37.59
N LYS A 712 16.44 32.18 36.63
CA LYS A 712 16.06 33.09 35.55
C LYS A 712 16.12 32.47 34.14
N ASN A 713 16.74 31.30 33.96
CA ASN A 713 16.94 30.71 32.62
C ASN A 713 16.07 29.46 32.43
N TYR A 714 15.66 29.20 31.19
CA TYR A 714 15.01 27.94 30.82
C TYR A 714 16.06 26.84 30.63
N CYS A 715 15.70 25.58 30.89
CA CYS A 715 16.61 24.45 30.65
C CYS A 715 17.22 24.43 29.22
N PRO A 716 16.46 24.71 28.15
CA PRO A 716 16.99 24.74 26.79
C PRO A 716 18.10 25.77 26.58
N ASP A 717 18.18 26.83 27.38
CA ASP A 717 19.21 27.86 27.24
C ASP A 717 20.62 27.29 27.47
N CYS A 718 20.74 26.20 28.24
CA CYS A 718 22.00 25.49 28.47
C CYS A 718 22.03 24.09 27.84
N HIS A 719 20.87 23.48 27.55
CA HIS A 719 20.77 22.08 27.12
C HIS A 719 20.36 21.88 25.66
N ALA A 720 19.75 22.88 25.01
CA ALA A 720 19.43 22.81 23.59
C ALA A 720 20.69 22.98 22.73
N SER A 721 20.55 22.72 21.43
CA SER A 721 21.60 23.05 20.48
C SER A 721 21.61 24.55 20.19
N GLU A 722 22.80 25.15 20.04
CA GLU A 722 22.95 26.57 19.66
C GLU A 722 22.29 26.93 18.31
N GLY A 723 21.93 25.93 17.49
CA GLY A 723 21.31 26.10 16.17
C GLY A 723 19.81 26.43 16.20
N ILE A 724 19.12 26.19 17.33
CA ILE A 724 17.66 26.38 17.44
C ILE A 724 17.27 27.87 17.56
N THR A 725 18.20 28.76 17.89
CA THR A 725 17.94 30.18 18.17
C THR A 725 18.19 31.15 17.00
N LYS A 726 18.64 30.70 15.81
CA LYS A 726 19.08 31.60 14.72
C LYS A 726 18.47 31.36 13.33
N MET A 727 17.25 30.84 13.22
CA MET A 727 16.51 30.82 11.94
C MET A 727 15.39 31.87 11.93
N LYS A 728 15.76 33.16 11.93
CA LYS A 728 14.84 34.22 11.50
C LYS A 728 14.61 34.08 9.99
N PHE A 729 13.43 34.49 9.51
CA PHE A 729 13.08 34.47 8.09
C PHE A 729 14.21 35.11 7.25
N ASN A 730 15.01 34.28 6.58
CA ASN A 730 15.72 34.74 5.40
C ASN A 730 14.67 34.75 4.29
N LYS A 731 14.46 35.93 3.71
CA LYS A 731 13.63 36.14 2.51
C LYS A 731 14.04 35.19 1.39
#